data_AF-A0A0E0GLG9-F1
#
_entry.id   AF-A0A0E0GLG9-F1
#
_cell.length_a   1.000
_cell.length_b   1.000
_cell.length_c   1.000
_cell.angle_alpha   90.00
_cell.angle_beta   90.00
_cell.angle_gamma   90.00
#
_symmetry.space_group_name_H-M   'P 1'
#
loop_
_entity.id
_entity.type
_entity.pdbx_description
1 polymer ?
#
loop_
_entity_poly.entity_id
_entity_poly.type
_entity_poly.pdbx_seq_one_letter_code
_entity_poly.pdbx_strand_id
1 'polypeptide(L)'
;MAPPLLLLRLLLLLAVVVATSAAARREAFRRDPGHPQWHHGAFHDVEDSVRADVRRMLHTRAEVPLEVNVVLIGFNGDGGYRYSLDGHRLEEFLKMSFPLHRPSCFETGEPIDIEHHIMYNVIAAGQPELISLEKSLKEAMVPAGTARESEYGREFPLFEVDATMVEPVFQRLYSFIFDMEPGYSSTEMDRPAPVAIFVVNFDKVRMDPRNNETDLDSLMYGAIGRLTEQELKKQEADYIYRYRYNGGGATQVWLSSGRFVVIDLSAGPCTYGKIETEEGSVSYRSLPRLLNIIFPRGLAAPSASSTQDIFIGQLGGLISTTIEHVIAPDVRFETVDMAMRLLVPIIVLQNHNRYNILQAGHNYSIDVQAIEREVKRMVHAGQEVIIISGSHALHQHEKLAVAVSKAMRSHSIHETKTDGRFHVRTKPYLDGAILREEMERSADVLSAGLLEVANPSLSSRFFLKQHWLNEQDDTHDSIKHKPIWESYMPRNKKEKRGTGKKKHGDLYRTYGTRVIPVFVLSLADVDAELLMEEENLVWTSKDVVIVLEHNNEKVPLSYVSETTRQFAFPSLAQRHILAGLASAVGGLSAPYERASHIHERPVVNWLWAAGCHPFGPFSNSSKISQILQDVALRTTIYAQVDAALHKIRDTSEFVQSFASEHLKTPLGEPVKGKQNKSNTELWVEKFYKKVTTMPEPFPHELVERLEEYLDRLEGQLVDLSSLLYDHRLVDAYQNSSDILQSTIFTQQYVERVLSAERDKMKCCTIEYNHPKQSSQAFVYGGILLAGFLVYSLVIFFSSPVR
;
A
#
# COMPACT_ATOMS: atom_id res chain seq x y z
N MET A 1 41.10 49.60 -52.82
CA MET A 1 41.67 48.24 -53.00
C MET A 1 42.23 47.76 -51.67
N ALA A 2 41.49 46.90 -50.97
CA ALA A 2 41.79 45.99 -49.85
C ALA A 2 40.41 45.54 -49.31
N PRO A 3 40.18 44.25 -49.01
CA PRO A 3 39.70 43.35 -50.05
C PRO A 3 38.30 42.74 -49.77
N PRO A 4 37.64 42.19 -50.81
CA PRO A 4 36.39 41.43 -50.69
C PRO A 4 36.48 40.20 -49.76
N LEU A 5 37.69 39.85 -49.31
CA LEU A 5 37.98 38.78 -48.36
C LEU A 5 37.40 39.02 -46.96
N LEU A 6 37.26 40.27 -46.51
CA LEU A 6 36.78 40.55 -45.15
C LEU A 6 35.26 40.37 -45.05
N LEU A 7 34.53 40.80 -46.09
CA LEU A 7 33.09 40.57 -46.21
C LEU A 7 32.78 39.07 -46.44
N LEU A 8 33.58 38.39 -47.27
CA LEU A 8 33.44 36.95 -47.50
C LEU A 8 33.74 36.14 -46.22
N ARG A 9 34.75 36.54 -45.44
CA ARG A 9 35.04 35.93 -44.13
C ARG A 9 33.94 36.21 -43.12
N LEU A 10 33.35 37.40 -43.11
CA LEU A 10 32.23 37.72 -42.23
C LEU A 10 30.98 36.91 -42.59
N LEU A 11 30.70 36.73 -43.89
CA LEU A 11 29.63 35.87 -44.39
C LEU A 11 29.88 34.38 -44.12
N LEU A 12 31.13 33.91 -44.23
CA LEU A 12 31.52 32.56 -43.83
C LEU A 12 31.44 32.37 -42.32
N LEU A 13 31.83 33.36 -41.52
CA LEU A 13 31.68 33.33 -40.06
C LEU A 13 30.21 33.38 -39.65
N LEU A 14 29.37 34.19 -40.29
CA LEU A 14 27.93 34.17 -40.05
C LEU A 14 27.29 32.86 -40.53
N ALA A 15 27.71 32.32 -41.68
CA ALA A 15 27.22 31.04 -42.16
C ALA A 15 27.69 29.87 -41.27
N VAL A 16 28.90 29.93 -40.72
CA VAL A 16 29.41 28.96 -39.74
C VAL A 16 28.69 29.16 -38.40
N VAL A 17 28.45 30.37 -37.94
CA VAL A 17 27.70 30.64 -36.69
C VAL A 17 26.24 30.19 -36.83
N VAL A 18 25.59 30.47 -37.96
CA VAL A 18 24.23 30.02 -38.28
C VAL A 18 24.20 28.50 -38.49
N ALA A 19 25.22 27.90 -39.11
CA ALA A 19 25.34 26.46 -39.23
C ALA A 19 25.63 25.78 -37.88
N THR A 20 26.39 26.41 -36.97
CA THR A 20 26.64 25.91 -35.62
C THR A 20 25.45 26.12 -34.68
N SER A 21 24.62 27.15 -34.91
CA SER A 21 23.35 27.32 -34.17
C SER A 21 22.24 26.42 -34.71
N ALA A 22 22.23 26.12 -36.02
CA ALA A 22 21.33 25.14 -36.64
C ALA A 22 21.78 23.69 -36.43
N ALA A 23 23.07 23.46 -36.16
CA ALA A 23 23.68 22.18 -35.79
C ALA A 23 23.97 22.08 -34.27
N ALA A 24 23.19 22.75 -33.43
CA ALA A 24 23.05 22.31 -32.05
C ALA A 24 22.55 20.86 -32.11
N ARG A 25 23.36 19.91 -31.63
CA ARG A 25 23.02 18.47 -31.65
C ARG A 25 21.58 18.27 -31.18
N ARG A 26 20.76 17.69 -32.06
CA ARG A 26 19.37 17.39 -31.79
C ARG A 26 19.35 16.06 -31.02
N GLU A 27 19.32 16.15 -29.70
CA GLU A 27 19.36 15.01 -28.77
C GLU A 27 17.98 14.82 -28.12
N ALA A 28 17.56 13.56 -27.94
CA ALA A 28 16.32 13.23 -27.20
C ALA A 28 16.38 13.69 -25.74
N PHE A 29 15.22 13.84 -25.10
CA PHE A 29 15.10 14.34 -23.71
C PHE A 29 15.54 15.80 -23.54
N ARG A 30 15.39 16.61 -24.60
CA ARG A 30 15.73 18.04 -24.60
C ARG A 30 14.49 18.88 -24.33
N ARG A 31 14.61 19.80 -23.37
CA ARG A 31 13.57 20.79 -23.06
C ARG A 31 13.79 22.05 -23.88
N ASP A 32 12.99 22.24 -24.90
CA ASP A 32 12.94 23.50 -25.64
C ASP A 32 11.97 24.50 -24.97
N PRO A 33 12.17 25.82 -25.12
CA PRO A 33 11.28 26.82 -24.53
C PRO A 33 9.82 26.61 -24.99
N GLY A 34 8.90 26.42 -24.04
CA GLY A 34 7.48 26.13 -24.30
C GLY A 34 7.09 24.66 -24.25
N HIS A 35 8.00 23.75 -23.89
CA HIS A 35 7.64 22.36 -23.60
C HIS A 35 6.59 22.30 -22.47
N PRO A 36 5.49 21.52 -22.63
CA PRO A 36 4.51 21.35 -21.56
C PRO A 36 5.22 20.81 -20.32
N GLN A 37 5.05 21.50 -19.20
CA GLN A 37 5.59 21.07 -17.92
C GLN A 37 4.53 20.22 -17.23
N TRP A 38 4.96 19.10 -16.62
CA TRP A 38 4.11 18.45 -15.63
C TRP A 38 3.82 19.48 -14.52
N HIS A 39 2.54 19.64 -14.22
CA HIS A 39 2.09 20.47 -13.13
C HIS A 39 1.49 19.54 -12.09
N HIS A 40 2.13 19.46 -10.92
CA HIS A 40 1.50 18.92 -9.73
C HIS A 40 0.20 19.71 -9.51
N GLY A 41 -0.94 19.03 -9.40
CA GLY A 41 -2.19 19.70 -9.08
C GLY A 41 -2.03 20.49 -7.78
N ALA A 42 -2.61 21.68 -7.67
CA ALA A 42 -2.61 22.35 -6.38
C ALA A 42 -3.61 21.62 -5.47
N PHE A 43 -3.18 21.16 -4.29
CA PHE A 43 -4.09 20.53 -3.33
C PHE A 43 -5.32 21.40 -3.01
N HIS A 44 -5.20 22.73 -3.12
CA HIS A 44 -6.31 23.69 -3.00
C HIS A 44 -7.50 23.42 -3.93
N ASP A 45 -7.30 22.78 -5.09
CA ASP A 45 -8.38 22.43 -6.01
C ASP A 45 -9.27 21.29 -5.47
N VAL A 46 -8.78 20.56 -4.45
CA VAL A 46 -9.44 19.38 -3.85
C VAL A 46 -9.74 19.59 -2.36
N GLU A 47 -9.11 20.58 -1.72
CA GLU A 47 -9.22 20.88 -0.27
C GLU A 47 -10.67 21.03 0.20
N ASP A 48 -11.52 21.73 -0.56
CA ASP A 48 -12.91 21.95 -0.18
C ASP A 48 -13.77 20.67 -0.30
N SER A 49 -13.44 19.76 -1.24
CA SER A 49 -14.05 18.42 -1.32
C SER A 49 -13.61 17.59 -0.12
N VAL A 50 -12.30 17.50 0.12
CA VAL A 50 -11.73 16.75 1.25
C VAL A 50 -12.33 17.24 2.56
N ARG A 51 -12.41 18.56 2.80
CA ARG A 51 -13.02 19.14 4.01
C ARG A 51 -14.51 18.78 4.15
N ALA A 52 -15.27 18.78 3.07
CA ALA A 52 -16.67 18.36 3.10
C ALA A 52 -16.80 16.86 3.46
N ASP A 53 -15.86 16.05 3.00
CA ASP A 53 -15.81 14.60 3.26
C ASP A 53 -15.27 14.28 4.66
N VAL A 54 -14.34 15.07 5.23
CA VAL A 54 -13.83 14.91 6.61
C VAL A 54 -14.93 15.05 7.66
N ARG A 55 -15.90 15.94 7.43
CA ARG A 55 -17.10 16.02 8.27
C ARG A 55 -17.94 14.74 8.26
N ARG A 56 -17.86 13.95 7.20
CA ARG A 56 -18.48 12.63 7.08
C ARG A 56 -17.55 11.52 7.60
N MET A 57 -16.22 11.71 7.57
CA MET A 57 -15.19 10.73 7.97
C MET A 57 -15.34 10.20 9.40
N LEU A 58 -15.72 11.04 10.36
CA LEU A 58 -15.98 10.63 11.75
C LEU A 58 -17.12 9.58 11.85
N HIS A 59 -17.89 9.40 10.78
CA HIS A 59 -19.01 8.48 10.67
C HIS A 59 -18.86 7.42 9.57
N THR A 60 -17.92 7.57 8.62
CA THR A 60 -17.75 6.64 7.50
C THR A 60 -16.31 6.21 7.24
N ARG A 61 -15.47 7.00 6.54
CA ARG A 61 -14.14 6.60 6.02
C ARG A 61 -13.33 7.82 5.61
N ALA A 62 -12.00 7.75 5.69
CA ALA A 62 -11.06 8.78 5.26
C ALA A 62 -10.76 8.74 3.75
N GLU A 63 -11.24 9.75 3.01
CA GLU A 63 -10.91 9.98 1.61
C GLU A 63 -9.57 10.72 1.43
N VAL A 64 -8.65 10.13 0.65
CA VAL A 64 -7.31 10.66 0.37
C VAL A 64 -7.09 10.72 -1.15
N PRO A 65 -6.74 11.87 -1.73
CA PRO A 65 -6.45 11.94 -3.17
C PRO A 65 -5.15 11.20 -3.51
N LEU A 66 -5.16 10.47 -4.62
CA LEU A 66 -4.01 9.71 -5.13
C LEU A 66 -3.77 10.04 -6.60
N GLU A 67 -2.64 10.68 -6.91
CA GLU A 67 -2.27 10.98 -8.29
C GLU A 67 -1.70 9.74 -9.01
N VAL A 68 -2.21 9.45 -10.21
CA VAL A 68 -1.74 8.37 -11.08
C VAL A 68 -1.41 8.94 -12.46
N ASN A 69 -0.13 8.96 -12.80
CA ASN A 69 0.34 9.45 -14.10
C ASN A 69 0.45 8.28 -15.09
N VAL A 70 -0.31 8.35 -16.19
CA VAL A 70 -0.27 7.38 -17.29
C VAL A 70 0.46 8.02 -18.46
N VAL A 71 1.61 7.48 -18.82
CA VAL A 71 2.44 8.02 -19.90
C VAL A 71 2.32 7.11 -21.12
N LEU A 72 1.75 7.65 -22.19
CA LEU A 72 1.54 6.98 -23.48
C LEU A 72 2.75 7.19 -24.39
N ILE A 73 3.39 6.10 -24.81
CA ILE A 73 4.58 6.11 -25.68
C ILE A 73 4.25 5.38 -26.99
N GLY A 74 4.37 6.06 -28.13
CA GLY A 74 4.06 5.48 -29.45
C GLY A 74 2.57 5.49 -29.83
N PHE A 75 1.79 6.41 -29.23
CA PHE A 75 0.36 6.59 -29.48
C PHE A 75 0.02 7.90 -30.21
N ASN A 76 1.01 8.58 -30.77
CA ASN A 76 0.83 9.83 -31.52
C ASN A 76 0.81 9.61 -33.03
N GLY A 77 0.53 8.37 -33.48
CA GLY A 77 0.66 7.99 -34.88
C GLY A 77 2.10 7.77 -35.33
N ASP A 78 3.05 7.69 -34.41
CA ASP A 78 4.49 7.52 -34.60
C ASP A 78 4.98 6.10 -34.30
N GLY A 79 4.37 5.42 -33.33
CA GLY A 79 4.66 4.04 -32.92
C GLY A 79 4.06 2.95 -33.80
N GLY A 80 3.90 1.76 -33.22
CA GLY A 80 3.37 0.57 -33.90
C GLY A 80 2.01 0.83 -34.56
N TYR A 81 1.83 0.29 -35.77
CA TYR A 81 0.63 0.48 -36.60
C TYR A 81 0.26 1.94 -36.94
N ARG A 82 1.09 2.92 -36.56
CA ARG A 82 0.72 4.36 -36.56
C ARG A 82 -0.60 4.59 -35.82
N TYR A 83 -0.83 3.81 -34.76
CA TYR A 83 -2.04 3.93 -33.97
C TYR A 83 -2.03 5.24 -33.17
N SER A 84 -3.16 5.93 -33.14
CA SER A 84 -3.33 7.16 -32.37
C SER A 84 -4.39 6.96 -31.28
N LEU A 85 -4.03 7.29 -30.05
CA LEU A 85 -4.95 7.28 -28.92
C LEU A 85 -5.11 8.72 -28.41
N ASP A 86 -6.36 9.14 -28.24
CA ASP A 86 -6.69 10.41 -27.61
C ASP A 86 -6.52 10.27 -26.08
N GLY A 87 -5.48 10.91 -25.54
CA GLY A 87 -5.17 10.89 -24.12
C GLY A 87 -6.27 11.49 -23.25
N HIS A 88 -6.94 12.56 -23.70
CA HIS A 88 -8.03 13.19 -22.94
C HIS A 88 -9.22 12.24 -22.82
N ARG A 89 -9.57 11.53 -23.90
CA ARG A 89 -10.64 10.54 -23.88
C ARG A 89 -10.33 9.38 -22.93
N LEU A 90 -9.07 8.92 -22.87
CA LEU A 90 -8.66 7.89 -21.92
C LEU A 90 -8.76 8.41 -20.48
N GLU A 91 -8.31 9.64 -20.23
CA GLU A 91 -8.38 10.28 -18.91
C GLU A 91 -9.83 10.40 -18.41
N GLU A 92 -10.73 10.89 -19.26
CA GLU A 92 -12.17 11.00 -18.95
C GLU A 92 -12.78 9.61 -18.67
N PHE A 93 -12.43 8.61 -19.48
CA PHE A 93 -12.89 7.24 -19.27
C PHE A 93 -12.43 6.67 -17.91
N LEU A 94 -11.17 6.89 -17.54
CA LEU A 94 -10.61 6.43 -16.27
C LEU A 94 -11.31 7.13 -15.09
N LYS A 95 -11.48 8.46 -15.17
CA LYS A 95 -12.19 9.25 -14.15
C LYS A 95 -13.64 8.80 -13.95
N MET A 96 -14.33 8.43 -15.04
CA MET A 96 -15.71 7.98 -14.97
C MET A 96 -15.87 6.53 -14.51
N SER A 97 -14.92 5.66 -14.87
CA SER A 97 -15.04 4.21 -14.66
C SER A 97 -14.39 3.74 -13.37
N PHE A 98 -13.28 4.37 -12.95
CA PHE A 98 -12.47 3.98 -11.81
C PHE A 98 -12.10 5.18 -10.90
N PRO A 99 -13.07 5.97 -10.42
CA PRO A 99 -12.79 7.18 -9.63
C PRO A 99 -12.21 6.89 -8.24
N LEU A 100 -12.48 5.70 -7.68
CA LEU A 100 -12.20 5.35 -6.30
C LEU A 100 -11.50 4.00 -6.19
N HIS A 101 -10.60 3.86 -5.22
CA HIS A 101 -10.00 2.58 -4.84
C HIS A 101 -9.80 2.47 -3.33
N ARG A 102 -10.17 1.33 -2.75
CA ARG A 102 -10.07 1.09 -1.30
C ARG A 102 -9.26 -0.18 -1.04
N PRO A 103 -8.04 -0.07 -0.47
CA PRO A 103 -7.26 -1.23 -0.08
C PRO A 103 -7.94 -2.04 1.03
N SER A 104 -7.56 -3.29 1.16
CA SER A 104 -7.99 -4.19 2.23
C SER A 104 -6.81 -4.77 2.98
N CYS A 105 -7.06 -5.24 4.21
CA CYS A 105 -6.05 -5.92 5.01
C CYS A 105 -6.16 -7.44 4.84
N PHE A 106 -5.04 -8.12 4.62
CA PHE A 106 -5.00 -9.57 4.46
C PHE A 106 -5.31 -10.32 5.76
N GLU A 107 -4.90 -9.76 6.91
CA GLU A 107 -5.08 -10.41 8.22
C GLU A 107 -6.57 -10.44 8.61
N THR A 108 -7.31 -9.35 8.34
CA THR A 108 -8.73 -9.23 8.66
C THR A 108 -9.65 -9.65 7.51
N GLY A 109 -9.17 -9.53 6.26
CA GLY A 109 -9.99 -9.67 5.06
C GLY A 109 -10.92 -8.48 4.80
N GLU A 110 -10.83 -7.43 5.63
CA GLU A 110 -11.71 -6.27 5.59
C GLU A 110 -11.03 -5.06 4.89
N PRO A 111 -11.80 -4.20 4.21
CA PRO A 111 -11.28 -2.94 3.66
C PRO A 111 -10.86 -1.96 4.76
N ILE A 112 -9.68 -1.34 4.63
CA ILE A 112 -9.17 -0.33 5.59
C ILE A 112 -10.00 0.96 5.51
N ASP A 113 -10.06 1.76 6.55
CA ASP A 113 -10.83 3.01 6.63
C ASP A 113 -10.30 4.17 5.78
N ILE A 114 -9.43 3.89 4.81
CA ILE A 114 -8.89 4.86 3.86
C ILE A 114 -9.32 4.49 2.44
N GLU A 115 -9.95 5.44 1.76
CA GLU A 115 -10.42 5.33 0.38
C GLU A 115 -9.70 6.36 -0.49
N HIS A 116 -9.15 5.92 -1.62
CA HIS A 116 -8.42 6.77 -2.54
C HIS A 116 -9.34 7.36 -3.58
N HIS A 117 -9.35 8.68 -3.72
CA HIS A 117 -9.89 9.36 -4.89
C HIS A 117 -8.80 9.52 -5.94
N ILE A 118 -8.93 8.82 -7.06
CA ILE A 118 -7.85 8.68 -8.04
C ILE A 118 -7.87 9.86 -9.01
N MET A 119 -6.75 10.59 -9.02
CA MET A 119 -6.50 11.72 -9.92
C MET A 119 -5.64 11.24 -11.09
N TYR A 120 -6.29 10.90 -12.19
CA TYR A 120 -5.60 10.48 -13.41
C TYR A 120 -5.03 11.66 -14.18
N ASN A 121 -3.77 11.52 -14.60
CA ASN A 121 -3.10 12.41 -15.55
C ASN A 121 -2.58 11.58 -16.73
N VAL A 122 -2.99 11.89 -17.96
CA VAL A 122 -2.55 11.15 -19.15
C VAL A 122 -1.61 12.02 -19.98
N ILE A 123 -0.34 11.61 -20.06
CA ILE A 123 0.75 12.35 -20.71
C ILE A 123 1.20 11.58 -21.95
N ALA A 124 1.33 12.26 -23.09
CA ALA A 124 1.90 11.66 -24.30
C ALA A 124 3.40 11.97 -24.40
N ALA A 125 4.24 10.94 -24.60
CA ALA A 125 5.65 11.11 -24.89
C ALA A 125 5.89 11.54 -26.34
N GLY A 126 6.95 12.31 -26.58
CA GLY A 126 7.32 12.78 -27.91
C GLY A 126 7.96 11.70 -28.78
N GLN A 127 8.00 11.97 -30.08
CA GLN A 127 8.66 11.12 -31.07
C GLN A 127 10.16 10.92 -30.79
N PRO A 128 10.97 11.94 -30.41
CA PRO A 128 12.38 11.73 -30.08
C PRO A 128 12.59 10.74 -28.93
N GLU A 129 11.74 10.81 -27.89
CA GLU A 129 11.77 9.92 -26.75
C GLU A 129 11.41 8.48 -27.13
N LEU A 130 10.36 8.30 -27.95
CA LEU A 130 9.98 7.01 -28.52
C LEU A 130 11.14 6.39 -29.30
N ILE A 131 11.74 7.14 -30.23
CA ILE A 131 12.83 6.63 -31.08
C ILE A 131 14.07 6.29 -30.24
N SER A 132 14.38 7.06 -29.19
CA SER A 132 15.47 6.74 -28.26
C SER A 132 15.21 5.41 -27.53
N LEU A 133 13.97 5.13 -27.15
CA LEU A 133 13.59 3.87 -26.52
C LEU A 133 13.65 2.71 -27.52
N GLU A 134 13.11 2.87 -28.73
CA GLU A 134 13.17 1.85 -29.80
C GLU A 134 14.61 1.46 -30.13
N LYS A 135 15.52 2.45 -30.20
CA LYS A 135 16.96 2.22 -30.40
C LYS A 135 17.57 1.39 -29.28
N SER A 136 17.32 1.79 -28.04
CA SER A 136 17.86 1.11 -26.85
C SER A 136 17.32 -0.31 -26.72
N LEU A 137 16.05 -0.52 -27.06
CA LEU A 137 15.43 -1.84 -27.06
C LEU A 137 16.01 -2.74 -28.14
N LYS A 138 16.13 -2.23 -29.38
CA LYS A 138 16.75 -2.93 -30.50
C LYS A 138 18.17 -3.39 -30.19
N GLU A 139 18.97 -2.52 -29.56
CA GLU A 139 20.34 -2.84 -29.14
C GLU A 139 20.40 -3.89 -28.02
N ALA A 140 19.37 -3.95 -27.16
CA ALA A 140 19.28 -4.90 -26.05
C ALA A 140 18.68 -6.26 -26.43
N MET A 141 18.10 -6.42 -27.63
CA MET A 141 17.50 -7.67 -28.08
C MET A 141 18.56 -8.75 -28.36
N VAL A 142 18.49 -9.87 -27.64
CA VAL A 142 19.37 -11.03 -27.82
C VAL A 142 18.58 -12.20 -28.42
N PRO A 143 19.07 -12.87 -29.49
CA PRO A 143 18.41 -14.04 -30.05
C PRO A 143 18.28 -15.17 -29.02
N ALA A 144 17.08 -15.72 -28.87
CA ALA A 144 16.74 -16.76 -27.88
C ALA A 144 16.01 -17.97 -28.50
N GLY A 145 16.19 -18.21 -29.79
CA GLY A 145 15.63 -19.36 -30.51
C GLY A 145 14.33 -19.03 -31.25
N THR A 146 13.33 -19.90 -31.15
CA THR A 146 12.01 -19.71 -31.76
C THR A 146 10.91 -19.73 -30.70
N ALA A 147 9.90 -18.89 -30.91
CA ALA A 147 8.66 -18.88 -30.13
C ALA A 147 7.50 -19.33 -30.99
N ARG A 148 6.59 -20.09 -30.40
CA ARG A 148 5.41 -20.60 -31.07
C ARG A 148 4.23 -19.66 -30.85
N GLU A 149 3.60 -19.23 -31.93
CA GLU A 149 2.37 -18.45 -31.91
C GLU A 149 1.23 -19.25 -31.27
N SER A 150 0.51 -18.63 -30.33
CA SER A 150 -0.49 -19.32 -29.50
C SER A 150 -1.71 -19.82 -30.27
N GLU A 151 -2.07 -19.23 -31.42
CA GLU A 151 -3.31 -19.57 -32.14
C GLU A 151 -3.12 -20.56 -33.29
N TYR A 152 -2.09 -20.37 -34.13
CA TYR A 152 -1.86 -21.21 -35.31
C TYR A 152 -0.61 -22.07 -35.23
N GLY A 153 0.15 -21.95 -34.14
CA GLY A 153 1.34 -22.75 -33.90
C GLY A 153 2.50 -22.46 -34.86
N ARG A 154 2.49 -21.32 -35.56
CA ARG A 154 3.63 -20.88 -36.38
C ARG A 154 4.81 -20.56 -35.49
N GLU A 155 6.01 -20.86 -35.97
CA GLU A 155 7.25 -20.53 -35.25
C GLU A 155 7.82 -19.22 -35.79
N PHE A 156 8.13 -18.32 -34.87
CA PHE A 156 8.77 -17.03 -35.15
C PHE A 156 10.12 -16.97 -34.43
N PRO A 157 11.13 -16.27 -34.97
CA PRO A 157 12.33 -15.92 -34.23
C PRO A 157 11.98 -15.22 -32.92
N LEU A 158 12.60 -15.66 -31.82
CA LEU A 158 12.42 -15.10 -30.48
C LEU A 158 13.65 -14.28 -30.10
N PHE A 159 13.41 -13.10 -29.55
CA PHE A 159 14.40 -12.27 -28.88
C PHE A 159 14.04 -12.09 -27.41
N GLU A 160 15.03 -12.12 -26.54
CA GLU A 160 14.88 -11.77 -25.13
C GLU A 160 15.59 -10.46 -24.84
N VAL A 161 14.98 -9.64 -23.98
CA VAL A 161 15.52 -8.37 -23.50
C VAL A 161 15.63 -8.44 -21.99
N ASP A 162 16.83 -8.21 -21.46
CA ASP A 162 16.95 -7.93 -20.02
C ASP A 162 16.42 -6.53 -19.74
N ALA A 163 15.30 -6.45 -19.01
CA ALA A 163 14.64 -5.20 -18.69
C ALA A 163 15.58 -4.21 -17.97
N THR A 164 16.53 -4.71 -17.17
CA THR A 164 17.48 -3.85 -16.44
C THR A 164 18.45 -3.10 -17.35
N MET A 165 18.66 -3.58 -18.58
CA MET A 165 19.52 -2.92 -19.57
C MET A 165 18.83 -1.72 -20.24
N VAL A 166 17.50 -1.75 -20.37
CA VAL A 166 16.70 -0.67 -20.99
C VAL A 166 16.08 0.28 -19.97
N GLU A 167 15.95 -0.17 -18.72
CA GLU A 167 15.43 0.62 -17.60
C GLU A 167 16.09 2.00 -17.45
N PRO A 168 17.42 2.20 -17.63
CA PRO A 168 18.04 3.52 -17.54
C PRO A 168 17.47 4.54 -18.54
N VAL A 169 16.98 4.09 -19.70
CA VAL A 169 16.40 5.00 -20.72
C VAL A 169 14.97 5.38 -20.34
N PHE A 170 14.19 4.45 -19.77
CA PHE A 170 12.91 4.78 -19.14
C PHE A 170 13.09 5.72 -17.95
N GLN A 171 14.15 5.55 -17.14
CA GLN A 171 14.46 6.47 -16.05
C GLN A 171 14.80 7.88 -16.57
N ARG A 172 15.51 8.00 -17.70
CA ARG A 172 15.73 9.30 -18.36
C ARG A 172 14.44 9.93 -18.83
N LEU A 173 13.53 9.14 -19.41
CA LEU A 173 12.19 9.61 -19.80
C LEU A 173 11.38 10.10 -18.59
N TYR A 174 11.36 9.32 -17.51
CA TYR A 174 10.72 9.69 -16.25
C TYR A 174 11.26 11.03 -15.73
N SER A 175 12.58 11.15 -15.61
CA SER A 175 13.25 12.38 -15.18
C SER A 175 12.92 13.57 -16.10
N PHE A 176 12.88 13.35 -17.41
CA PHE A 176 12.55 14.36 -18.41
C PHE A 176 11.11 14.87 -18.27
N ILE A 177 10.13 13.98 -18.12
CA ILE A 177 8.71 14.34 -18.00
C ILE A 177 8.43 15.11 -16.70
N PHE A 178 8.98 14.63 -15.58
CA PHE A 178 8.63 15.12 -14.25
C PHE A 178 9.62 16.13 -13.67
N ASP A 179 10.59 16.60 -14.45
CA ASP A 179 11.60 17.58 -14.01
C ASP A 179 12.43 17.14 -12.80
N MET A 180 12.82 15.87 -12.82
CA MET A 180 13.64 15.29 -11.76
C MET A 180 15.09 15.21 -12.23
N GLU A 181 16.01 15.84 -11.49
CA GLU A 181 17.45 15.76 -11.81
C GLU A 181 17.95 14.32 -11.67
N PRO A 182 18.70 13.79 -12.67
CA PRO A 182 19.22 12.44 -12.61
C PRO A 182 20.30 12.32 -11.52
N GLY A 183 20.09 11.43 -10.55
CA GLY A 183 21.06 11.15 -9.48
C GLY A 183 20.79 11.86 -8.15
N TYR A 184 19.69 12.59 -8.03
CA TYR A 184 19.26 13.17 -6.76
C TYR A 184 18.93 12.08 -5.73
N SER A 185 19.54 12.16 -4.55
CA SER A 185 19.21 11.28 -3.42
C SER A 185 17.80 11.57 -2.95
N SER A 186 17.02 10.53 -2.66
CA SER A 186 15.65 10.56 -2.11
C SER A 186 15.50 11.28 -0.75
N THR A 187 16.56 11.93 -0.26
CA THR A 187 16.64 12.65 1.01
C THR A 187 16.37 14.15 0.89
N GLU A 188 16.34 14.73 -0.32
CA GLU A 188 15.85 16.11 -0.51
C GLU A 188 14.32 16.07 -0.72
N MET A 189 13.61 16.10 0.41
CA MET A 189 12.18 15.79 0.59
C MET A 189 11.20 16.92 0.18
N ASP A 190 11.68 17.98 -0.48
CA ASP A 190 10.85 19.16 -0.77
C ASP A 190 10.16 19.15 -2.15
N ARG A 191 10.42 18.17 -3.02
CA ARG A 191 9.75 18.04 -4.32
C ARG A 191 8.85 16.80 -4.38
N PRO A 192 7.60 16.94 -4.86
CA PRO A 192 6.71 15.80 -5.09
C PRO A 192 7.35 14.86 -6.12
N ALA A 193 7.33 13.56 -5.83
CA ALA A 193 7.87 12.55 -6.71
C ALA A 193 6.75 11.64 -7.25
N PRO A 194 6.31 11.85 -8.49
CA PRO A 194 5.12 11.19 -9.01
C PRO A 194 5.37 9.72 -9.34
N VAL A 195 4.32 8.91 -9.21
CA VAL A 195 4.30 7.52 -9.70
C VAL A 195 3.79 7.50 -11.14
N ALA A 196 4.45 6.74 -12.01
CA ALA A 196 4.11 6.66 -13.43
C ALA A 196 3.85 5.24 -13.94
N ILE A 197 2.87 5.10 -14.83
CA ILE A 197 2.59 3.90 -15.62
C ILE A 197 2.98 4.20 -17.05
N PHE A 198 4.08 3.62 -17.53
CA PHE A 198 4.46 3.70 -18.94
C PHE A 198 3.67 2.66 -19.75
N VAL A 199 2.86 3.12 -20.70
CA VAL A 199 2.15 2.27 -21.66
C VAL A 199 2.78 2.48 -23.02
N VAL A 200 3.29 1.40 -23.62
CA VAL A 200 4.19 1.47 -24.77
C VAL A 200 3.64 0.71 -25.97
N ASN A 201 3.78 1.32 -27.15
CA ASN A 201 3.45 0.75 -28.45
C ASN A 201 4.57 1.01 -29.46
N PHE A 202 5.59 0.17 -29.48
CA PHE A 202 6.73 0.32 -30.39
C PHE A 202 6.44 -0.20 -31.81
N ASP A 203 7.15 0.35 -32.81
CA ASP A 203 7.14 -0.17 -34.19
C ASP A 203 8.14 -1.32 -34.34
N LYS A 204 7.62 -2.55 -34.38
CA LYS A 204 8.46 -3.75 -34.48
C LYS A 204 9.25 -3.82 -35.78
N VAL A 205 8.80 -3.22 -36.88
CA VAL A 205 9.52 -3.22 -38.17
C VAL A 205 10.78 -2.36 -38.06
N ARG A 206 10.69 -1.21 -37.37
CA ARG A 206 11.86 -0.35 -37.09
C ARG A 206 12.84 -1.00 -36.11
N MET A 207 12.29 -1.65 -35.09
CA MET A 207 13.07 -2.34 -34.07
C MET A 207 13.63 -3.68 -34.51
N ASP A 208 13.28 -4.19 -35.71
CA ASP A 208 13.75 -5.50 -36.16
C ASP A 208 15.29 -5.56 -36.14
N PRO A 209 15.90 -6.38 -35.28
CA PRO A 209 17.35 -6.46 -35.14
C PRO A 209 18.01 -7.11 -36.37
N ARG A 210 17.24 -7.75 -37.25
CA ARG A 210 17.72 -8.30 -38.52
C ARG A 210 17.83 -7.24 -39.61
N ASN A 211 17.19 -6.09 -39.41
CA ASN A 211 17.17 -5.00 -40.38
C ASN A 211 18.12 -3.86 -39.95
N ASN A 212 19.19 -3.66 -40.73
CA ASN A 212 20.16 -2.59 -40.49
C ASN A 212 19.98 -1.38 -41.42
N GLU A 213 18.98 -1.39 -42.29
CA GLU A 213 18.78 -0.34 -43.29
C GLU A 213 18.07 0.91 -42.73
N THR A 214 17.42 0.79 -41.57
CA THR A 214 16.66 1.88 -40.96
C THR A 214 17.55 2.74 -40.05
N ASP A 215 17.84 3.96 -40.48
CA ASP A 215 18.52 4.98 -39.67
C ASP A 215 17.51 5.63 -38.71
N LEU A 216 17.45 5.11 -37.47
CA LEU A 216 16.58 5.63 -36.41
C LEU A 216 16.93 7.07 -36.02
N ASP A 217 18.19 7.48 -36.10
CA ASP A 217 18.60 8.83 -35.68
C ASP A 217 18.03 9.88 -36.63
N SER A 218 17.89 9.57 -37.93
CA SER A 218 17.21 10.42 -38.91
C SER A 218 15.71 10.60 -38.62
N LEU A 219 15.08 9.61 -37.97
CA LEU A 219 13.66 9.60 -37.66
C LEU A 219 13.32 10.34 -36.36
N MET A 220 14.28 10.66 -35.49
CA MET A 220 13.99 11.38 -34.23
C MET A 220 13.20 12.68 -34.45
N TYR A 221 13.54 13.43 -35.50
CA TYR A 221 12.88 14.69 -35.87
C TYR A 221 12.36 14.69 -37.32
N GLY A 222 12.42 13.54 -37.99
CA GLY A 222 11.91 13.34 -39.33
C GLY A 222 10.39 13.13 -39.34
N ALA A 223 9.73 13.38 -40.47
CA ALA A 223 8.32 13.06 -40.61
C ALA A 223 8.13 11.53 -40.74
N ILE A 224 7.34 10.94 -39.84
CA ILE A 224 6.95 9.53 -39.93
C ILE A 224 5.70 9.43 -40.83
N GLY A 225 5.85 8.72 -41.95
CA GLY A 225 4.78 8.56 -42.94
C GLY A 225 3.66 7.61 -42.48
N ARG A 226 2.49 7.75 -43.13
CA ARG A 226 1.38 6.80 -42.99
C ARG A 226 1.74 5.45 -43.62
N LEU A 227 1.21 4.38 -43.03
CA LEU A 227 1.36 3.02 -43.56
C LEU A 227 0.27 2.70 -44.58
N THR A 228 0.65 2.01 -45.65
CA THR A 228 -0.27 1.36 -46.58
C THR A 228 -0.91 0.12 -45.94
N GLU A 229 -2.00 -0.39 -46.51
CA GLU A 229 -2.68 -1.58 -46.00
C GLU A 229 -1.76 -2.83 -45.99
N GLN A 230 -0.86 -2.94 -46.95
CA GLN A 230 0.12 -4.03 -47.01
C GLN A 230 1.18 -3.91 -45.93
N GLU A 231 1.63 -2.69 -45.62
CA GLU A 231 2.60 -2.44 -44.55
C GLU A 231 1.96 -2.65 -43.16
N LEU A 232 0.70 -2.26 -42.97
CA LEU A 232 -0.05 -2.53 -41.74
C LEU A 232 -0.13 -4.03 -41.43
N LYS A 233 -0.30 -4.88 -42.45
CA LYS A 233 -0.32 -6.34 -42.30
C LYS A 233 1.06 -6.92 -41.92
N LYS A 234 2.16 -6.19 -42.17
CA LYS A 234 3.53 -6.60 -41.86
C LYS A 234 4.09 -5.96 -40.59
N GLN A 235 3.29 -5.19 -39.85
CA GLN A 235 3.74 -4.46 -38.65
C GLN A 235 4.20 -5.36 -37.50
N GLU A 236 3.80 -6.64 -37.45
CA GLU A 236 4.35 -7.59 -36.48
C GLU A 236 5.78 -8.07 -36.81
N ALA A 237 6.31 -7.75 -38.00
CA ALA A 237 7.67 -8.01 -38.45
C ALA A 237 8.13 -9.49 -38.37
N ASP A 238 7.22 -10.45 -38.22
CA ASP A 238 7.52 -11.89 -38.15
C ASP A 238 8.62 -12.25 -37.11
N TYR A 239 8.59 -11.64 -35.93
CA TYR A 239 9.37 -12.05 -34.75
C TYR A 239 8.62 -11.75 -33.45
N ILE A 240 9.04 -12.36 -32.34
CA ILE A 240 8.53 -12.08 -31.00
C ILE A 240 9.70 -11.62 -30.13
N TYR A 241 9.46 -10.63 -29.27
CA TYR A 241 10.41 -10.28 -28.21
C TYR A 241 9.72 -10.21 -26.85
N ARG A 242 10.45 -10.53 -25.78
CA ARG A 242 9.93 -10.59 -24.41
C ARG A 242 10.96 -10.07 -23.43
N TYR A 243 10.49 -9.51 -22.32
CA TYR A 243 11.37 -9.08 -21.24
C TYR A 243 11.64 -10.21 -20.26
N ARG A 244 12.83 -10.18 -19.65
CA ARG A 244 13.12 -10.83 -18.36
C ARG A 244 13.73 -9.79 -17.44
N TYR A 245 13.32 -9.79 -16.17
CA TYR A 245 13.91 -8.89 -15.17
C TYR A 245 14.87 -9.68 -14.28
N ASN A 246 16.18 -9.40 -14.34
CA ASN A 246 17.22 -10.12 -13.58
C ASN A 246 17.17 -11.66 -13.74
N GLY A 247 16.89 -12.14 -14.95
CA GLY A 247 16.76 -13.58 -15.22
C GLY A 247 15.48 -14.24 -14.68
N GLY A 248 14.48 -13.45 -14.28
CA GLY A 248 13.15 -13.94 -13.90
C GLY A 248 12.33 -14.51 -15.07
N GLY A 249 11.02 -14.67 -14.83
CA GLY A 249 10.05 -15.14 -15.82
C GLY A 249 9.94 -14.21 -17.04
N ALA A 250 9.57 -14.78 -18.18
CA ALA A 250 9.29 -14.01 -19.39
C ALA A 250 8.03 -13.15 -19.18
N THR A 251 8.09 -11.87 -19.53
CA THR A 251 7.01 -10.92 -19.28
C THR A 251 6.92 -9.83 -20.36
N GLN A 252 5.76 -9.15 -20.39
CA GLN A 252 5.48 -7.94 -21.18
C GLN A 252 5.36 -6.70 -20.27
N VAL A 253 5.20 -6.94 -18.97
CA VAL A 253 5.05 -5.89 -17.96
C VAL A 253 6.04 -6.14 -16.83
N TRP A 254 6.61 -5.09 -16.27
CA TRP A 254 7.58 -5.22 -15.19
C TRP A 254 7.62 -3.99 -14.29
N LEU A 255 7.91 -4.26 -13.01
CA LEU A 255 8.15 -3.24 -12.00
C LEU A 255 9.59 -2.74 -12.07
N SER A 256 9.82 -1.44 -12.26
CA SER A 256 11.17 -0.87 -12.25
C SER A 256 11.77 -0.82 -10.85
N SER A 257 13.06 -0.55 -10.75
CA SER A 257 13.72 -0.18 -9.49
C SER A 257 13.32 1.22 -9.00
N GLY A 258 12.79 2.07 -9.88
CA GLY A 258 12.31 3.42 -9.59
C GLY A 258 10.83 3.51 -9.23
N ARG A 259 10.23 4.69 -9.49
CA ARG A 259 8.81 5.03 -9.20
C ARG A 259 7.90 4.85 -10.41
N PHE A 260 8.21 3.88 -11.27
CA PHE A 260 7.37 3.61 -12.44
C PHE A 260 7.25 2.12 -12.75
N VAL A 261 6.22 1.80 -13.52
CA VAL A 261 6.03 0.48 -14.14
C VAL A 261 6.02 0.59 -15.65
N VAL A 262 6.34 -0.49 -16.34
CA VAL A 262 6.29 -0.55 -17.81
C VAL A 262 5.29 -1.60 -18.25
N ILE A 263 4.45 -1.21 -19.20
CA ILE A 263 3.49 -2.04 -19.90
C ILE A 263 3.79 -1.91 -21.39
N ASP A 264 4.36 -2.95 -21.99
CA ASP A 264 4.67 -2.96 -23.41
C ASP A 264 3.65 -3.81 -24.17
N LEU A 265 2.76 -3.15 -24.93
CA LEU A 265 1.71 -3.81 -25.71
C LEU A 265 2.26 -4.46 -26.98
N SER A 266 3.46 -4.07 -27.41
CA SER A 266 4.12 -4.59 -28.61
C SER A 266 4.97 -5.83 -28.32
N ALA A 267 5.48 -5.96 -27.09
CA ALA A 267 6.15 -7.16 -26.59
C ALA A 267 5.19 -8.36 -26.49
N GLY A 268 5.74 -9.57 -26.47
CA GLY A 268 5.00 -10.83 -26.34
C GLY A 268 4.23 -11.26 -27.60
N PRO A 269 3.19 -12.10 -27.47
CA PRO A 269 2.48 -12.47 -26.23
C PRO A 269 3.34 -13.27 -25.25
N CYS A 270 3.04 -13.16 -23.95
CA CYS A 270 3.57 -14.04 -22.90
C CYS A 270 2.47 -14.89 -22.25
N THR A 271 2.83 -16.09 -21.83
CA THR A 271 1.97 -17.01 -21.08
C THR A 271 2.71 -17.53 -19.86
N TYR A 272 2.19 -17.29 -18.67
CA TYR A 272 2.78 -17.77 -17.42
C TYR A 272 1.77 -17.80 -16.28
N GLY A 273 2.02 -18.66 -15.29
CA GLY A 273 1.12 -18.85 -14.15
C GLY A 273 1.36 -20.19 -13.47
N LYS A 274 0.42 -20.60 -12.61
CA LYS A 274 0.43 -21.92 -11.97
C LYS A 274 -0.12 -22.96 -12.95
N ILE A 275 0.43 -24.18 -12.95
CA ILE A 275 0.02 -25.26 -13.87
C ILE A 275 -1.36 -25.80 -13.48
N GLU A 276 -1.62 -25.89 -12.18
CA GLU A 276 -2.83 -26.54 -11.63
C GLU A 276 -4.05 -25.63 -11.65
N THR A 277 -3.85 -24.31 -11.74
CA THR A 277 -4.92 -23.31 -11.67
C THR A 277 -4.72 -22.25 -12.73
N GLU A 278 -5.80 -21.89 -13.42
CA GLU A 278 -5.78 -20.76 -14.36
C GLU A 278 -5.99 -19.41 -13.64
N GLU A 279 -6.25 -19.41 -12.33
CA GLU A 279 -6.48 -18.21 -11.53
C GLU A 279 -5.29 -17.26 -11.63
N GLY A 280 -5.57 -16.03 -12.08
CA GLY A 280 -4.55 -15.00 -12.23
C GLY A 280 -3.52 -15.26 -13.32
N SER A 281 -3.64 -16.33 -14.10
CA SER A 281 -2.65 -16.68 -15.12
C SER A 281 -2.61 -15.62 -16.23
N VAL A 282 -1.40 -15.35 -16.70
CA VAL A 282 -1.16 -14.47 -17.83
C VAL A 282 -1.16 -15.31 -19.10
N SER A 283 -1.88 -14.85 -20.10
CA SER A 283 -2.00 -15.47 -21.42
C SER A 283 -1.88 -14.41 -22.52
N TYR A 284 -1.88 -14.87 -23.76
CA TYR A 284 -1.93 -13.99 -24.94
C TYR A 284 -3.15 -13.05 -25.00
N ARG A 285 -4.16 -13.24 -24.15
CA ARG A 285 -5.35 -12.37 -24.03
C ARG A 285 -5.30 -11.40 -22.85
N SER A 286 -4.31 -11.54 -21.97
CA SER A 286 -4.23 -10.73 -20.75
C SER A 286 -3.86 -9.27 -21.02
N LEU A 287 -3.14 -9.00 -22.10
CA LEU A 287 -2.85 -7.63 -22.57
C LEU A 287 -3.57 -7.35 -23.89
N PRO A 288 -4.06 -6.12 -24.10
CA PRO A 288 -4.66 -5.73 -25.37
C PRO A 288 -3.62 -5.69 -26.49
N ARG A 289 -3.96 -6.23 -27.66
CA ARG A 289 -3.08 -6.29 -28.84
C ARG A 289 -3.67 -5.48 -29.98
N LEU A 290 -2.92 -4.49 -30.48
CA LEU A 290 -3.37 -3.63 -31.58
C LEU A 290 -3.68 -4.39 -32.87
N LEU A 291 -2.97 -5.50 -33.14
CA LEU A 291 -3.27 -6.38 -34.27
C LEU A 291 -4.74 -6.84 -34.26
N ASN A 292 -5.24 -7.26 -33.10
CA ASN A 292 -6.59 -7.81 -32.94
C ASN A 292 -7.66 -6.71 -33.01
N ILE A 293 -7.28 -5.48 -32.71
CA ILE A 293 -8.13 -4.28 -32.76
C ILE A 293 -8.22 -3.80 -34.21
N ILE A 294 -7.11 -3.70 -34.92
CA ILE A 294 -7.06 -3.20 -36.30
C ILE A 294 -7.60 -4.24 -37.29
N PHE A 295 -7.33 -5.52 -37.03
CA PHE A 295 -7.79 -6.64 -37.86
C PHE A 295 -8.65 -7.62 -37.04
N PRO A 296 -9.87 -7.22 -36.65
CA PRO A 296 -10.76 -8.07 -35.86
C PRO A 296 -11.16 -9.31 -36.67
N ARG A 297 -11.15 -10.49 -36.04
CA ARG A 297 -11.57 -11.75 -36.66
C ARG A 297 -13.02 -12.07 -36.30
N GLY A 298 -13.90 -12.27 -37.30
CA GLY A 298 -15.29 -12.68 -37.09
C GLY A 298 -16.25 -12.22 -38.21
N LEU A 299 -17.47 -12.78 -38.24
CA LEU A 299 -18.53 -12.49 -39.24
C LEU A 299 -19.21 -11.12 -39.06
N ALA A 300 -18.96 -10.43 -37.94
CA ALA A 300 -19.42 -9.07 -37.68
C ALA A 300 -18.21 -8.24 -37.24
N ALA A 301 -17.51 -7.64 -38.20
CA ALA A 301 -16.44 -6.70 -37.89
C ALA A 301 -17.07 -5.50 -37.13
N PRO A 302 -16.65 -5.21 -35.89
CA PRO A 302 -17.12 -4.05 -35.17
C PRO A 302 -16.80 -2.77 -35.97
N SER A 303 -17.58 -1.70 -35.78
CA SER A 303 -17.22 -0.40 -36.35
C SER A 303 -15.87 0.07 -35.78
N ALA A 304 -15.15 0.91 -36.52
CA ALA A 304 -13.89 1.49 -36.06
C ALA A 304 -14.02 2.20 -34.69
N SER A 305 -15.17 2.85 -34.43
CA SER A 305 -15.48 3.47 -33.14
C SER A 305 -15.61 2.45 -32.00
N SER A 306 -16.38 1.37 -32.21
CA SER A 306 -16.57 0.33 -31.20
C SER A 306 -15.28 -0.41 -30.85
N THR A 307 -14.34 -0.48 -31.79
CA THR A 307 -13.05 -1.13 -31.59
C THR A 307 -12.09 -0.27 -30.74
N GLN A 308 -12.16 1.06 -30.90
CA GLN A 308 -11.42 1.99 -30.04
C GLN A 308 -11.97 1.99 -28.60
N ASP A 309 -13.29 1.92 -28.43
CA ASP A 309 -13.92 1.81 -27.10
C ASP A 309 -13.52 0.53 -26.38
N ILE A 310 -13.47 -0.61 -27.08
CA ILE A 310 -12.98 -1.89 -26.52
C ILE A 310 -11.53 -1.74 -26.05
N PHE A 311 -10.66 -1.12 -26.85
CA PHE A 311 -9.26 -0.93 -26.48
C PHE A 311 -9.11 -0.04 -25.24
N ILE A 312 -9.84 1.08 -25.17
CA ILE A 312 -9.84 1.98 -24.02
C ILE A 312 -10.33 1.23 -22.77
N GLY A 313 -11.39 0.42 -22.89
CA GLY A 313 -11.89 -0.40 -21.78
C GLY A 313 -10.86 -1.42 -21.28
N GLN A 314 -10.18 -2.11 -22.20
CA GLN A 314 -9.11 -3.07 -21.86
C GLN A 314 -7.91 -2.38 -21.19
N LEU A 315 -7.49 -1.23 -21.72
CA LEU A 315 -6.40 -0.44 -21.15
C LEU A 315 -6.78 0.12 -19.78
N GLY A 316 -8.02 0.57 -19.60
CA GLY A 316 -8.53 1.04 -18.32
C GLY A 316 -8.53 -0.05 -17.25
N GLY A 317 -8.96 -1.27 -17.59
CA GLY A 317 -8.87 -2.43 -16.70
C GLY A 317 -7.43 -2.75 -16.29
N LEU A 318 -6.50 -2.68 -17.24
CA LEU A 318 -5.07 -2.90 -16.99
C LEU A 318 -4.47 -1.84 -16.05
N ILE A 319 -4.81 -0.57 -16.25
CA ILE A 319 -4.42 0.54 -15.36
C ILE A 319 -5.02 0.33 -13.96
N SER A 320 -6.29 -0.05 -13.87
CA SER A 320 -6.95 -0.37 -12.59
C SER A 320 -6.22 -1.49 -11.85
N THR A 321 -5.91 -2.60 -12.51
CA THR A 321 -5.12 -3.71 -11.92
C THR A 321 -3.74 -3.23 -11.45
N THR A 322 -3.11 -2.31 -12.17
CA THR A 322 -1.82 -1.72 -11.77
C THR A 322 -1.94 -0.93 -10.47
N ILE A 323 -3.03 -0.17 -10.31
CA ILE A 323 -3.30 0.58 -9.09
C ILE A 323 -3.49 -0.39 -7.91
N GLU A 324 -4.33 -1.40 -8.10
CA GLU A 324 -4.72 -2.37 -7.07
C GLU A 324 -3.56 -3.27 -6.60
N HIS A 325 -2.56 -3.53 -7.44
CA HIS A 325 -1.47 -4.46 -7.12
C HIS A 325 -0.12 -3.79 -6.87
N VAL A 326 0.07 -2.54 -7.32
CA VAL A 326 1.38 -1.87 -7.27
C VAL A 326 1.32 -0.49 -6.63
N ILE A 327 0.39 0.38 -7.05
CA ILE A 327 0.40 1.79 -6.62
C ILE A 327 -0.22 1.96 -5.23
N ALA A 328 -1.35 1.32 -4.97
CA ALA A 328 -2.07 1.32 -3.71
C ALA A 328 -2.56 -0.10 -3.38
N PRO A 329 -1.64 -1.05 -3.17
CA PRO A 329 -2.02 -2.42 -2.91
C PRO A 329 -2.63 -2.61 -1.53
N ASP A 330 -3.28 -3.76 -1.37
CA ASP A 330 -3.77 -4.25 -0.09
C ASP A 330 -2.63 -4.42 0.93
N VAL A 331 -2.95 -4.18 2.20
CA VAL A 331 -2.02 -4.22 3.33
C VAL A 331 -1.86 -5.66 3.82
N ARG A 332 -0.61 -6.14 3.94
CA ARG A 332 -0.38 -7.50 4.44
C ARG A 332 -0.65 -7.65 5.94
N PHE A 333 -0.12 -6.73 6.74
CA PHE A 333 -0.32 -6.69 8.19
C PHE A 333 -0.51 -5.24 8.63
N GLU A 334 -1.55 -4.96 9.42
CA GLU A 334 -1.78 -3.66 10.06
C GLU A 334 -0.88 -3.52 11.28
N THR A 335 0.34 -3.03 11.08
CA THR A 335 1.30 -2.86 12.17
C THR A 335 1.26 -1.43 12.70
N VAL A 336 0.64 -1.26 13.86
CA VAL A 336 0.49 0.01 14.56
C VAL A 336 1.57 0.14 15.64
N ASP A 337 2.83 0.24 15.23
CA ASP A 337 3.96 0.41 16.15
C ASP A 337 4.51 1.85 16.10
N MET A 338 4.77 2.43 17.27
CA MET A 338 5.42 3.74 17.42
C MET A 338 6.88 3.61 17.88
N ALA A 339 7.45 2.41 17.87
CA ALA A 339 8.83 2.15 18.26
C ALA A 339 9.82 2.97 17.44
N MET A 340 10.70 3.70 18.12
CA MET A 340 11.80 4.44 17.46
C MET A 340 12.97 3.55 17.09
N ARG A 341 12.98 2.29 17.56
CA ARG A 341 14.01 1.31 17.21
C ARG A 341 13.37 0.04 16.65
N LEU A 342 13.93 -0.48 15.58
CA LEU A 342 13.62 -1.78 15.00
C LEU A 342 14.85 -2.69 15.15
N LEU A 343 14.73 -3.75 15.93
CA LEU A 343 15.73 -4.78 16.09
C LEU A 343 15.34 -6.01 15.27
N VAL A 344 16.19 -6.41 14.32
CA VAL A 344 15.99 -7.60 13.48
C VAL A 344 17.10 -8.61 13.80
N PRO A 345 16.87 -9.57 14.70
CA PRO A 345 17.80 -10.67 14.92
C PRO A 345 17.64 -11.73 13.82
N ILE A 346 18.67 -11.90 12.99
CA ILE A 346 18.80 -12.97 12.00
C ILE A 346 19.50 -14.16 12.65
N ILE A 347 18.73 -15.21 12.95
CA ILE A 347 19.19 -16.40 13.66
C ILE A 347 19.24 -17.56 12.68
N VAL A 348 20.45 -17.99 12.36
CA VAL A 348 20.70 -19.15 11.53
C VAL A 348 20.71 -20.40 12.41
N LEU A 349 19.74 -21.28 12.20
CA LEU A 349 19.64 -22.56 12.88
C LEU A 349 20.11 -23.66 11.93
N GLN A 350 21.30 -24.22 12.18
CA GLN A 350 21.92 -25.20 11.29
C GLN A 350 21.93 -26.62 11.88
N ASN A 351 21.51 -27.63 11.10
CA ASN A 351 21.66 -29.04 11.49
C ASN A 351 23.00 -29.65 11.01
N HIS A 352 23.86 -28.85 10.39
CA HIS A 352 25.10 -29.29 9.77
C HIS A 352 26.27 -28.33 10.03
N ASN A 353 27.49 -28.82 9.76
CA ASN A 353 28.73 -28.02 9.77
C ASN A 353 29.38 -27.93 8.37
N ARG A 354 28.61 -28.12 7.29
CA ARG A 354 29.14 -28.18 5.91
C ARG A 354 29.56 -26.81 5.37
N TYR A 355 28.76 -25.79 5.67
CA TYR A 355 28.95 -24.41 5.27
C TYR A 355 28.27 -23.49 6.27
N ASN A 356 28.57 -22.19 6.20
CA ASN A 356 27.96 -21.15 7.01
C ASN A 356 27.48 -20.03 6.10
N ILE A 357 26.17 -19.78 6.06
CA ILE A 357 25.58 -18.72 5.22
C ILE A 357 25.97 -17.29 5.66
N LEU A 358 26.46 -17.11 6.89
CA LEU A 358 26.98 -15.82 7.37
C LEU A 358 28.42 -15.56 6.90
N GLN A 359 29.13 -16.57 6.40
CA GLN A 359 30.46 -16.41 5.85
C GLN A 359 30.37 -15.82 4.44
N ALA A 360 30.95 -14.64 4.23
CA ALA A 360 30.93 -13.96 2.94
C ALA A 360 31.74 -14.70 1.85
N GLY A 361 31.39 -14.45 0.59
CA GLY A 361 32.15 -14.91 -0.58
C GLY A 361 31.61 -16.16 -1.29
N HIS A 362 30.43 -16.64 -0.91
CA HIS A 362 29.75 -17.76 -1.56
C HIS A 362 28.38 -17.34 -2.11
N ASN A 363 27.85 -18.11 -3.07
CA ASN A 363 26.54 -17.82 -3.67
C ASN A 363 25.38 -17.98 -2.68
N TYR A 364 25.56 -18.81 -1.65
CA TYR A 364 24.61 -19.02 -0.57
C TYR A 364 24.79 -18.04 0.61
N SER A 365 25.80 -17.16 0.52
CA SER A 365 26.09 -16.21 1.60
C SER A 365 25.03 -15.11 1.64
N ILE A 366 24.63 -14.71 2.84
CA ILE A 366 23.77 -13.54 3.04
C ILE A 366 24.64 -12.30 3.36
N ASP A 367 24.34 -11.18 2.70
CA ASP A 367 24.92 -9.88 3.01
C ASP A 367 24.01 -9.12 3.99
N VAL A 368 24.36 -9.18 5.28
CA VAL A 368 23.61 -8.51 6.35
C VAL A 368 23.57 -6.99 6.15
N GLN A 369 24.63 -6.39 5.61
CA GLN A 369 24.66 -4.94 5.35
C GLN A 369 23.77 -4.56 4.16
N ALA A 370 23.68 -5.41 3.14
CA ALA A 370 22.70 -5.21 2.06
C ALA A 370 21.27 -5.34 2.58
N ILE A 371 20.98 -6.33 3.44
CA ILE A 371 19.68 -6.48 4.07
C ILE A 371 19.33 -5.24 4.90
N GLU A 372 20.27 -4.75 5.72
CA GLU A 372 20.08 -3.55 6.53
C GLU A 372 19.77 -2.32 5.67
N ARG A 373 20.47 -2.13 4.55
CA ARG A 373 20.21 -1.02 3.62
C ARG A 373 18.80 -1.08 3.02
N GLU A 374 18.34 -2.27 2.63
CA GLU A 374 16.99 -2.42 2.08
C GLU A 374 15.89 -2.27 3.15
N VAL A 375 16.11 -2.78 4.37
CA VAL A 375 15.17 -2.59 5.49
C VAL A 375 15.08 -1.11 5.89
N LYS A 376 16.21 -0.40 5.95
CA LYS A 376 16.25 1.04 6.24
C LYS A 376 15.44 1.88 5.27
N ARG A 377 15.27 1.41 4.02
CA ARG A 377 14.45 2.10 3.02
C ARG A 377 12.95 1.99 3.33
N MET A 378 12.50 0.88 3.93
CA MET A 378 11.09 0.62 4.22
C MET A 378 10.60 1.22 5.54
N VAL A 379 11.46 1.88 6.31
CA VAL A 379 11.13 2.52 7.59
C VAL A 379 11.29 4.04 7.52
N HIS A 380 10.62 4.77 8.41
CA HIS A 380 10.63 6.24 8.40
C HIS A 380 11.99 6.84 8.82
N ALA A 381 12.31 8.01 8.26
CA ALA A 381 13.52 8.77 8.59
C ALA A 381 13.51 9.19 10.07
N GLY A 382 14.30 8.49 10.89
CA GLY A 382 14.36 8.70 12.34
C GLY A 382 14.21 7.41 13.16
N GLN A 383 13.71 6.32 12.55
CA GLN A 383 13.69 5.01 13.18
C GLN A 383 15.06 4.34 13.06
N GLU A 384 15.65 3.95 14.18
CA GLU A 384 16.93 3.25 14.23
C GLU A 384 16.73 1.78 13.88
N VAL A 385 17.34 1.31 12.80
CA VAL A 385 17.34 -0.11 12.41
C VAL A 385 18.63 -0.76 12.88
N ILE A 386 18.51 -1.80 13.70
CA ILE A 386 19.62 -2.59 14.21
C ILE A 386 19.41 -4.03 13.72
N ILE A 387 20.32 -4.54 12.91
CA ILE A 387 20.32 -5.95 12.51
C ILE A 387 21.47 -6.65 13.22
N ILE A 388 21.15 -7.73 13.92
CA ILE A 388 22.15 -8.61 14.53
C ILE A 388 22.03 -10.00 13.90
N SER A 389 23.16 -10.65 13.63
CA SER A 389 23.16 -11.99 13.04
C SER A 389 23.92 -12.97 13.92
N GLY A 390 23.38 -14.16 14.12
CA GLY A 390 24.02 -15.25 14.86
C GLY A 390 23.73 -16.60 14.24
N SER A 391 24.65 -17.56 14.40
CA SER A 391 24.47 -18.95 13.98
C SER A 391 24.51 -19.89 15.19
N HIS A 392 23.56 -20.80 15.25
CA HIS A 392 23.37 -21.76 16.33
C HIS A 392 23.16 -23.15 15.74
N ALA A 393 23.78 -24.15 16.36
CA ALA A 393 23.54 -25.53 15.96
C ALA A 393 22.17 -25.98 16.49
N LEU A 394 21.30 -26.45 15.60
CA LEU A 394 19.91 -26.81 15.93
C LEU A 394 19.84 -27.89 17.02
N HIS A 395 20.81 -28.82 17.06
CA HIS A 395 20.88 -29.87 18.07
C HIS A 395 21.18 -29.37 19.49
N GLN A 396 21.71 -28.15 19.65
CA GLN A 396 21.89 -27.52 20.97
C GLN A 396 20.57 -27.00 21.56
N HIS A 397 19.55 -26.89 20.71
CA HIS A 397 18.21 -26.44 21.06
C HIS A 397 17.20 -27.57 20.83
N GLU A 398 17.18 -28.55 21.75
CA GLU A 398 16.33 -29.75 21.66
C GLU A 398 14.87 -29.42 21.32
N LYS A 399 14.30 -28.40 21.99
CA LYS A 399 12.90 -28.01 21.78
C LYS A 399 12.66 -27.41 20.39
N LEU A 400 13.64 -26.68 19.84
CA LEU A 400 13.58 -26.15 18.48
C LEU A 400 13.72 -27.24 17.44
N ALA A 401 14.63 -28.19 17.66
CA ALA A 401 14.74 -29.37 16.80
C ALA A 401 13.42 -30.17 16.77
N VAL A 402 12.78 -30.33 17.93
CA VAL A 402 11.45 -30.95 18.03
C VAL A 402 10.38 -30.12 17.31
N ALA A 403 10.40 -28.79 17.42
CA ALA A 403 9.46 -27.92 16.72
C ALA A 403 9.57 -28.07 15.19
N VAL A 404 10.80 -28.05 14.65
CA VAL A 404 11.05 -28.29 13.21
C VAL A 404 10.55 -29.66 12.78
N SER A 405 10.84 -30.71 13.58
CA SER A 405 10.35 -32.06 13.28
C SER A 405 8.82 -32.17 13.34
N LYS A 406 8.17 -31.48 14.28
CA LYS A 406 6.71 -31.48 14.44
C LYS A 406 6.00 -30.65 13.38
N ALA A 407 6.66 -29.67 12.78
CA ALA A 407 6.13 -28.85 11.70
C ALA A 407 6.24 -29.52 10.33
N MET A 408 7.00 -30.62 10.21
CA MET A 408 7.09 -31.36 8.96
C MET A 408 5.74 -32.00 8.61
N ARG A 409 5.24 -31.68 7.43
CA ARG A 409 3.97 -32.18 6.88
C ARG A 409 4.21 -32.78 5.52
N SER A 410 3.16 -33.40 4.97
CA SER A 410 3.20 -33.94 3.62
C SER A 410 1.84 -33.78 2.98
N HIS A 411 1.82 -33.40 1.71
CA HIS A 411 0.61 -33.36 0.89
C HIS A 411 0.78 -34.17 -0.38
N SER A 412 -0.33 -34.64 -0.93
CA SER A 412 -0.36 -35.40 -2.17
C SER A 412 -0.66 -34.48 -3.34
N ILE A 413 0.28 -34.34 -4.27
CA ILE A 413 0.14 -33.54 -5.49
C ILE A 413 -0.10 -34.48 -6.68
N HIS A 414 -0.93 -34.06 -7.62
CA HIS A 414 -1.13 -34.75 -8.89
C HIS A 414 -0.20 -34.18 -9.96
N GLU A 415 0.92 -34.83 -10.23
CA GLU A 415 1.83 -34.40 -11.29
C GLU A 415 1.51 -35.13 -12.61
N THR A 416 1.38 -34.36 -13.69
CA THR A 416 1.25 -34.88 -15.04
C THR A 416 2.63 -35.28 -15.56
N LYS A 417 2.84 -36.57 -15.83
CA LYS A 417 4.06 -37.02 -16.51
C LYS A 417 4.05 -36.64 -17.99
N THR A 418 5.20 -36.77 -18.64
CA THR A 418 5.35 -36.55 -20.09
C THR A 418 4.48 -37.46 -20.95
N ASP A 419 3.92 -38.53 -20.40
CA ASP A 419 2.97 -39.44 -21.06
C ASP A 419 1.50 -39.03 -20.87
N GLY A 420 1.23 -37.88 -20.25
CA GLY A 420 -0.10 -37.32 -20.02
C GLY A 420 -0.89 -37.98 -18.88
N ARG A 421 -0.30 -38.93 -18.14
CA ARG A 421 -0.95 -39.57 -17.00
C ARG A 421 -0.63 -38.87 -15.69
N PHE A 422 -1.67 -38.58 -14.90
CA PHE A 422 -1.53 -38.07 -13.53
C PHE A 422 -0.96 -39.14 -12.61
N HIS A 423 0.10 -38.80 -11.90
CA HIS A 423 0.64 -39.61 -10.82
C HIS A 423 0.49 -38.84 -9.51
N VAL A 424 -0.09 -39.51 -8.51
CA VAL A 424 -0.12 -38.98 -7.15
C VAL A 424 1.28 -39.13 -6.57
N ARG A 425 1.87 -38.02 -6.16
CA ARG A 425 3.15 -38.01 -5.46
C ARG A 425 2.98 -37.25 -4.15
N THR A 426 3.42 -37.86 -3.06
CA THR A 426 3.47 -37.18 -1.76
C THR A 426 4.74 -36.34 -1.70
N LYS A 427 4.60 -35.03 -1.51
CA LYS A 427 5.71 -34.10 -1.28
C LYS A 427 5.74 -33.69 0.20
N PRO A 428 6.91 -33.72 0.86
CA PRO A 428 7.04 -33.14 2.18
C PRO A 428 7.12 -31.61 2.09
N TYR A 429 6.55 -30.92 3.06
CA TYR A 429 6.70 -29.48 3.23
C TYR A 429 6.81 -29.12 4.71
N LEU A 430 7.41 -27.97 4.98
CA LEU A 430 7.51 -27.41 6.33
C LEU A 430 6.37 -26.41 6.55
N ASP A 431 5.48 -26.72 7.50
CA ASP A 431 4.38 -25.83 7.87
C ASP A 431 4.87 -24.71 8.78
N GLY A 432 4.89 -23.48 8.26
CA GLY A 432 5.41 -22.32 8.97
C GLY A 432 4.52 -21.87 10.14
N ALA A 433 3.19 -22.04 10.02
CA ALA A 433 2.26 -21.65 11.07
C ALA A 433 2.39 -22.57 12.29
N ILE A 434 2.45 -23.89 12.06
CA ILE A 434 2.68 -24.87 13.12
C ILE A 434 4.08 -24.70 13.72
N LEU A 435 5.09 -24.41 12.90
CA LEU A 435 6.43 -24.17 13.40
C LEU A 435 6.48 -22.98 14.34
N ARG A 436 5.88 -21.84 13.97
CA ARG A 436 5.76 -20.67 14.84
C ARG A 436 5.11 -21.04 16.17
N GLU A 437 3.96 -21.72 16.13
CA GLU A 437 3.21 -22.09 17.33
C GLU A 437 4.02 -23.01 18.25
N GLU A 438 4.72 -24.01 17.70
CA GLU A 438 5.59 -24.90 18.48
C GLU A 438 6.81 -24.16 19.03
N MET A 439 7.39 -23.19 18.29
CA MET A 439 8.48 -22.34 18.77
C MET A 439 8.05 -21.42 19.91
N GLU A 440 6.83 -20.88 19.86
CA GLU A 440 6.26 -20.04 20.91
C GLU A 440 5.96 -20.84 22.19
N ARG A 441 5.41 -22.06 22.03
CA ARG A 441 5.15 -22.97 23.15
C ARG A 441 6.43 -23.59 23.72
N SER A 442 7.50 -23.64 22.93
CA SER A 442 8.77 -24.18 23.40
C SER A 442 9.34 -23.27 24.49
N ALA A 443 9.59 -23.78 25.69
CA ALA A 443 10.30 -23.02 26.72
C ALA A 443 11.82 -22.89 26.40
N ASP A 444 12.17 -22.64 25.14
CA ASP A 444 13.52 -22.30 24.68
C ASP A 444 13.66 -20.77 24.69
N VAL A 445 14.74 -20.29 25.29
CA VAL A 445 14.93 -18.85 25.52
C VAL A 445 15.18 -18.09 24.21
N LEU A 446 15.78 -18.73 23.20
CA LEU A 446 16.04 -18.06 21.92
C LEU A 446 14.76 -17.87 21.12
N SER A 447 13.88 -18.86 21.07
CA SER A 447 12.61 -18.70 20.34
C SER A 447 11.54 -18.03 21.17
N ALA A 448 11.12 -18.61 22.30
CA ALA A 448 10.01 -18.06 23.06
C ALA A 448 10.35 -16.69 23.63
N GLY A 449 11.59 -16.45 24.05
CA GLY A 449 12.02 -15.13 24.51
C GLY A 449 11.96 -14.07 23.39
N LEU A 450 12.43 -14.39 22.18
CA LEU A 450 12.37 -13.43 21.06
C LEU A 450 10.96 -13.25 20.52
N LEU A 451 10.15 -14.31 20.47
CA LEU A 451 8.75 -14.25 20.04
C LEU A 451 7.88 -13.49 21.07
N GLU A 452 8.14 -13.64 22.37
CA GLU A 452 7.47 -12.86 23.43
C GLU A 452 7.81 -11.37 23.31
N VAL A 453 9.08 -11.04 23.07
CA VAL A 453 9.53 -9.64 22.88
C VAL A 453 9.06 -9.07 21.54
N ALA A 454 8.90 -9.90 20.50
CA ALA A 454 8.35 -9.49 19.22
C ALA A 454 6.87 -9.11 19.31
N ASN A 455 6.12 -9.66 20.27
CA ASN A 455 4.70 -9.34 20.46
C ASN A 455 4.52 -7.87 20.91
N PRO A 456 3.89 -7.01 20.07
CA PRO A 456 3.78 -5.57 20.33
C PRO A 456 2.95 -5.25 21.59
N SER A 457 1.99 -6.11 21.95
CA SER A 457 1.14 -5.91 23.13
C SER A 457 1.88 -6.13 24.46
N LEU A 458 2.95 -6.94 24.44
CA LEU A 458 3.77 -7.27 25.61
C LEU A 458 5.01 -6.39 25.68
N SER A 459 5.68 -6.14 24.56
CA SER A 459 6.92 -5.34 24.48
C SER A 459 6.74 -3.93 25.04
N SER A 460 5.59 -3.29 24.75
CA SER A 460 5.23 -1.98 25.29
C SER A 460 5.26 -1.94 26.83
N ARG A 461 4.79 -2.99 27.52
CA ARG A 461 4.81 -3.07 28.99
C ARG A 461 6.20 -3.29 29.57
N PHE A 462 7.06 -4.04 28.88
CA PHE A 462 8.42 -4.34 29.33
C PHE A 462 9.36 -3.15 29.18
N PHE A 463 9.33 -2.45 28.05
CA PHE A 463 10.26 -1.36 27.77
C PHE A 463 9.83 0.01 28.34
N LEU A 464 8.52 0.25 28.58
CA LEU A 464 8.05 1.45 29.30
C LEU A 464 8.46 1.45 30.78
N LYS A 465 8.75 0.29 31.38
CA LYS A 465 9.01 0.17 32.81
C LYS A 465 10.46 0.48 33.22
N GLN A 466 11.41 0.39 32.30
CA GLN A 466 12.85 0.52 32.62
C GLN A 466 13.31 1.97 32.89
N HIS A 467 12.55 3.01 32.53
CA HIS A 467 13.00 4.40 32.69
C HIS A 467 12.46 5.14 33.93
N TRP A 468 11.66 4.48 34.78
CA TRP A 468 11.15 5.10 36.02
C TRP A 468 12.13 4.99 37.21
N LEU A 469 13.26 4.29 37.03
CA LEU A 469 14.28 4.08 38.05
C LEU A 469 15.68 4.25 37.42
N ASN A 470 16.13 5.49 37.23
CA ASN A 470 17.54 5.85 37.48
C ASN A 470 17.75 7.36 37.51
N GLU A 471 18.63 7.75 38.43
CA GLU A 471 19.06 9.10 38.76
C GLU A 471 20.12 9.65 37.77
N GLN A 472 20.17 10.99 37.74
CA GLN A 472 21.28 11.89 37.37
C GLN A 472 21.47 12.34 35.91
N ASP A 473 21.66 13.67 35.84
CA ASP A 473 21.85 14.60 34.73
C ASP A 473 22.86 14.17 33.65
N ASP A 474 22.59 14.55 32.40
CA ASP A 474 23.49 15.46 31.68
C ASP A 474 22.81 16.11 30.45
N THR A 475 23.26 17.33 30.17
CA THR A 475 22.68 18.40 29.33
C THR A 475 23.11 18.35 27.85
N HIS A 476 22.21 18.59 26.88
CA HIS A 476 22.12 19.79 26.00
C HIS A 476 21.23 19.62 24.74
N ASP A 477 20.70 20.78 24.31
CA ASP A 477 20.04 21.17 23.05
C ASP A 477 18.55 20.86 22.81
N SER A 478 17.73 21.91 22.97
CA SER A 478 16.27 21.91 22.79
C SER A 478 15.79 22.91 21.73
N ILE A 479 15.21 22.38 20.66
CA ILE A 479 14.19 23.07 19.84
C ILE A 479 12.88 22.98 20.64
N LYS A 480 12.32 24.13 21.00
CA LYS A 480 11.13 24.24 21.85
C LYS A 480 9.85 23.97 21.06
N HIS A 481 9.34 22.75 21.10
CA HIS A 481 7.91 22.49 20.99
C HIS A 481 7.44 21.90 22.32
N LYS A 482 6.50 22.59 22.97
CA LYS A 482 5.85 22.06 24.18
C LYS A 482 4.96 20.88 23.79
N PRO A 483 5.16 19.68 24.36
CA PRO A 483 4.33 18.53 24.03
C PRO A 483 2.94 18.64 24.66
N ILE A 484 1.95 18.19 23.89
CA ILE A 484 0.51 18.37 24.08
C ILE A 484 -0.01 17.77 25.39
N TRP A 485 0.62 16.74 25.96
CA TRP A 485 0.20 16.09 27.22
C TRP A 485 0.16 17.03 28.44
N GLU A 486 0.86 18.17 28.40
CA GLU A 486 0.94 19.13 29.51
C GLU A 486 -0.40 19.83 29.80
N SER A 487 -1.34 19.83 28.86
CA SER A 487 -2.72 20.36 29.04
C SER A 487 -3.72 19.33 29.60
N TYR A 488 -3.38 18.03 29.62
CA TYR A 488 -4.30 16.95 30.00
C TYR A 488 -4.26 16.61 31.50
N MET A 489 -3.31 17.16 32.25
CA MET A 489 -3.20 16.97 33.69
C MET A 489 -3.87 18.12 34.45
N PRO A 490 -4.85 17.86 35.34
CA PRO A 490 -5.50 18.92 36.09
C PRO A 490 -4.50 19.61 37.02
N ARG A 491 -4.23 20.89 36.78
CA ARG A 491 -3.53 21.74 37.76
C ARG A 491 -4.46 21.94 38.95
N ASN A 492 -4.24 21.18 40.01
CA ASN A 492 -4.83 21.46 41.31
C ASN A 492 -4.40 22.87 41.76
N LYS A 493 -5.26 23.86 41.57
CA LYS A 493 -5.13 25.21 42.15
C LYS A 493 -5.38 25.13 43.65
N LYS A 494 -4.47 24.53 44.42
CA LYS A 494 -4.40 24.65 45.89
C LYS A 494 -3.11 24.03 46.46
N GLU A 495 -1.95 24.51 46.02
CA GLU A 495 -0.74 24.40 46.86
C GLU A 495 -0.20 25.79 47.18
N LYS A 496 -0.22 26.09 48.48
CA LYS A 496 0.32 27.30 49.08
C LYS A 496 1.82 27.38 48.80
N ARG A 497 2.29 28.62 48.60
CA ARG A 497 3.70 29.02 48.56
C ARG A 497 4.48 28.35 49.69
N GLY A 498 5.24 27.31 49.32
CA GLY A 498 6.37 26.79 50.06
C GLY A 498 7.57 26.81 49.13
N THR A 499 8.69 27.38 49.60
CA THR A 499 9.97 27.43 48.91
C THR A 499 10.48 26.01 48.61
N GLY A 500 10.20 25.54 47.39
CA GLY A 500 10.70 24.28 46.84
C GLY A 500 10.99 24.49 45.36
N LYS A 501 12.22 24.16 44.95
CA LYS A 501 12.77 24.33 43.60
C LYS A 501 11.78 23.86 42.53
N LYS A 502 11.50 24.72 41.55
CA LYS A 502 10.81 24.34 40.30
C LYS A 502 11.63 23.22 39.63
N LYS A 503 11.11 22.00 39.63
CA LYS A 503 11.56 20.95 38.71
C LYS A 503 10.68 21.06 37.45
N HIS A 504 11.19 21.76 36.44
CA HIS A 504 10.82 21.49 35.05
C HIS A 504 11.95 20.64 34.49
N GLY A 505 11.71 19.33 34.39
CA GLY A 505 12.47 18.46 33.51
C GLY A 505 11.60 18.18 32.31
N ASP A 506 12.11 18.49 31.11
CA ASP A 506 11.46 18.15 29.85
C ASP A 506 11.34 16.61 29.74
N LEU A 507 10.14 16.12 29.45
CA LEU A 507 9.85 14.69 29.25
C LEU A 507 10.32 14.27 27.85
N TYR A 508 11.33 13.41 27.79
CA TYR A 508 11.81 12.81 26.55
C TYR A 508 10.84 11.73 26.03
N ARG A 509 10.67 11.67 24.71
CA ARG A 509 9.98 10.62 23.93
C ARG A 509 10.66 9.24 24.18
N THR A 510 10.24 8.45 25.16
CA THR A 510 10.71 7.05 25.30
C THR A 510 9.84 6.13 24.47
N TYR A 511 10.23 5.86 23.23
CA TYR A 511 9.58 4.85 22.39
C TYR A 511 10.37 3.56 22.43
N GLY A 512 9.65 2.45 22.55
CA GLY A 512 10.21 1.12 22.69
C GLY A 512 11.00 0.62 21.48
N THR A 513 11.44 -0.62 21.56
CA THR A 513 12.10 -1.34 20.46
C THR A 513 11.14 -2.40 19.93
N ARG A 514 10.82 -2.34 18.63
CA ARG A 514 10.14 -3.42 17.90
C ARG A 514 11.15 -4.51 17.61
N VAL A 515 10.82 -5.77 17.87
CA VAL A 515 11.69 -6.90 17.54
C VAL A 515 11.00 -7.76 16.50
N ILE A 516 11.68 -8.06 15.38
CA ILE A 516 11.19 -8.98 14.36
C ILE A 516 12.28 -10.03 14.11
N PRO A 517 12.22 -11.19 14.78
CA PRO A 517 13.16 -12.27 14.54
C PRO A 517 13.01 -12.86 13.13
N VAL A 518 14.15 -13.14 12.51
CA VAL A 518 14.26 -13.88 11.25
C VAL A 518 14.96 -15.20 11.56
N PHE A 519 14.24 -16.31 11.52
CA PHE A 519 14.81 -17.65 11.67
C PHE A 519 15.15 -18.23 10.31
N VAL A 520 16.43 -18.45 10.05
CA VAL A 520 16.90 -19.12 8.83
C VAL A 520 17.24 -20.56 9.18
N LEU A 521 16.42 -21.50 8.73
CA LEU A 521 16.63 -22.93 8.92
C LEU A 521 17.57 -23.43 7.83
N SER A 522 18.85 -23.56 8.17
CA SER A 522 19.91 -24.08 7.28
C SER A 522 20.00 -25.59 7.47
N LEU A 523 19.28 -26.34 6.62
CA LEU A 523 19.11 -27.78 6.76
C LEU A 523 19.87 -28.53 5.67
N ALA A 524 20.59 -29.58 6.07
CA ALA A 524 21.20 -30.55 5.17
C ALA A 524 20.54 -31.92 5.33
N ASP A 525 20.70 -32.73 4.29
CA ASP A 525 20.18 -34.10 4.20
C ASP A 525 18.65 -34.18 4.37
N VAL A 526 17.96 -33.12 3.95
CA VAL A 526 16.51 -33.05 3.82
C VAL A 526 16.04 -33.57 2.46
N ASP A 527 14.74 -33.77 2.31
CA ASP A 527 14.15 -34.13 1.02
C ASP A 527 14.56 -33.13 -0.08
N ALA A 528 14.82 -33.66 -1.27
CA ALA A 528 15.25 -32.87 -2.43
C ALA A 528 14.25 -31.76 -2.80
N GLU A 529 12.97 -31.99 -2.52
CA GLU A 529 11.84 -31.12 -2.87
C GLU A 529 11.22 -30.43 -1.64
N LEU A 530 11.91 -30.43 -0.50
CA LEU A 530 11.41 -29.75 0.70
C LEU A 530 11.22 -28.25 0.42
N LEU A 531 10.00 -27.78 0.61
CA LEU A 531 9.62 -26.37 0.57
C LEU A 531 8.80 -26.04 1.82
N MET A 532 8.47 -24.78 2.00
CA MET A 532 7.41 -24.37 2.92
C MET A 532 6.03 -24.48 2.24
N GLU A 533 4.98 -24.18 2.98
CA GLU A 533 3.61 -24.12 2.48
C GLU A 533 3.50 -23.26 1.19
N GLU A 534 2.61 -23.66 0.29
CA GLU A 534 2.38 -23.01 -1.01
C GLU A 534 3.60 -22.92 -1.94
N GLU A 535 4.52 -23.89 -1.85
CA GLU A 535 5.74 -23.96 -2.68
C GLU A 535 6.70 -22.75 -2.50
N ASN A 536 6.66 -22.12 -1.33
CA ASN A 536 7.56 -21.03 -0.97
C ASN A 536 8.79 -21.51 -0.17
N LEU A 537 9.79 -20.64 -0.02
CA LEU A 537 10.94 -20.84 0.86
C LEU A 537 10.93 -19.88 2.06
N VAL A 538 9.87 -19.10 2.20
CA VAL A 538 9.66 -18.16 3.30
C VAL A 538 8.23 -18.28 3.77
N TRP A 539 8.06 -18.21 5.08
CA TRP A 539 6.78 -18.01 5.75
C TRP A 539 6.90 -16.81 6.67
N THR A 540 5.86 -15.97 6.69
CA THR A 540 5.91 -14.68 7.38
C THR A 540 4.62 -14.45 8.16
N SER A 541 4.76 -13.93 9.37
CA SER A 541 3.70 -13.30 10.14
C SER A 541 4.09 -11.85 10.51
N LYS A 542 3.19 -11.12 11.17
CA LYS A 542 3.46 -9.77 11.68
C LYS A 542 4.62 -9.69 12.69
N ASP A 543 4.95 -10.82 13.34
CA ASP A 543 5.92 -10.88 14.44
C ASP A 543 7.18 -11.70 14.10
N VAL A 544 7.18 -12.52 13.04
CA VAL A 544 8.33 -13.40 12.73
C VAL A 544 8.44 -13.70 11.24
N VAL A 545 9.68 -13.86 10.77
CA VAL A 545 10.01 -14.37 9.44
C VAL A 545 10.74 -15.70 9.61
N ILE A 546 10.31 -16.73 8.88
CA ILE A 546 10.96 -18.04 8.84
C ILE A 546 11.38 -18.32 7.40
N VAL A 547 12.67 -18.59 7.18
CA VAL A 547 13.24 -18.89 5.87
C VAL A 547 13.83 -20.28 5.89
N LEU A 548 13.54 -21.06 4.85
CA LEU A 548 14.10 -22.38 4.64
C LEU A 548 15.28 -22.28 3.66
N GLU A 549 16.45 -22.75 4.08
CA GLU A 549 17.67 -22.83 3.27
C GLU A 549 18.20 -24.26 3.34
N HIS A 550 18.61 -24.81 2.20
CA HIS A 550 19.22 -26.13 2.15
C HIS A 550 20.11 -26.29 0.92
N ASN A 551 20.96 -27.32 0.94
CA ASN A 551 22.01 -27.53 -0.07
C ASN A 551 21.53 -28.12 -1.41
N ASN A 552 20.23 -28.23 -1.64
CA ASN A 552 19.71 -28.72 -2.93
C ASN A 552 19.81 -27.60 -3.97
N GLU A 553 20.25 -27.94 -5.19
CA GLU A 553 20.57 -26.94 -6.22
C GLU A 553 19.34 -26.14 -6.67
N LYS A 554 18.24 -26.84 -6.99
CA LYS A 554 16.97 -26.23 -7.41
C LYS A 554 15.79 -27.17 -7.17
N VAL A 555 14.65 -26.61 -6.81
CA VAL A 555 13.40 -27.35 -6.59
C VAL A 555 12.39 -26.98 -7.68
N PRO A 556 11.84 -27.95 -8.45
CA PRO A 556 10.86 -27.66 -9.48
C PRO A 556 9.52 -27.23 -8.85
N LEU A 557 9.05 -26.04 -9.22
CA LEU A 557 7.78 -25.50 -8.74
C LEU A 557 6.64 -25.78 -9.71
N SER A 558 5.40 -25.75 -9.26
CA SER A 558 4.19 -25.93 -10.08
C SER A 558 3.81 -24.69 -10.89
N TYR A 559 4.79 -23.85 -11.23
CA TYR A 559 4.65 -22.66 -12.07
C TYR A 559 5.38 -22.82 -13.38
N VAL A 560 4.83 -22.22 -14.43
CA VAL A 560 5.42 -22.22 -15.78
C VAL A 560 5.52 -20.78 -16.28
N SER A 561 6.63 -20.50 -16.95
CA SER A 561 6.78 -19.35 -17.83
C SER A 561 7.06 -19.87 -19.22
N GLU A 562 6.16 -19.59 -20.16
CA GLU A 562 6.17 -20.10 -21.52
C GLU A 562 6.15 -21.64 -21.56
N THR A 563 7.23 -22.25 -22.03
CA THR A 563 7.41 -23.71 -22.08
C THR A 563 8.31 -24.21 -20.97
N THR A 564 8.72 -23.34 -20.04
CA THR A 564 9.72 -23.64 -19.01
C THR A 564 9.12 -23.63 -17.61
N ARG A 565 9.27 -24.76 -16.90
CA ARG A 565 8.91 -24.87 -15.48
C ARG A 565 9.83 -23.95 -14.66
N GLN A 566 9.25 -23.24 -13.70
CA GLN A 566 10.01 -22.39 -12.78
C GLN A 566 10.64 -23.22 -11.66
N PHE A 567 11.70 -22.68 -11.08
CA PHE A 567 12.48 -23.32 -10.04
C PHE A 567 12.67 -22.38 -8.86
N ALA A 568 12.57 -22.93 -7.65
CA ALA A 568 13.04 -22.28 -6.44
C ALA A 568 14.51 -22.63 -6.20
N PHE A 569 15.25 -21.68 -5.65
CA PHE A 569 16.67 -21.82 -5.32
C PHE A 569 16.85 -21.62 -3.81
N PRO A 570 16.88 -22.72 -3.03
CA PRO A 570 17.01 -22.66 -1.57
C PRO A 570 18.24 -21.90 -1.09
N SER A 571 19.32 -21.92 -1.88
CA SER A 571 20.56 -21.18 -1.60
C SER A 571 20.40 -19.66 -1.62
N LEU A 572 19.35 -19.11 -2.24
CA LEU A 572 19.11 -17.67 -2.33
C LEU A 572 18.37 -17.11 -1.09
N ALA A 573 18.81 -17.50 0.10
CA ALA A 573 18.15 -17.15 1.37
C ALA A 573 17.98 -15.63 1.57
N GLN A 574 18.92 -14.80 1.10
CA GLN A 574 18.84 -13.33 1.22
C GLN A 574 17.57 -12.77 0.58
N ARG A 575 17.17 -13.27 -0.60
CA ARG A 575 15.94 -12.84 -1.27
C ARG A 575 14.71 -13.17 -0.43
N HIS A 576 14.66 -14.37 0.13
CA HIS A 576 13.56 -14.84 0.95
C HIS A 576 13.46 -14.07 2.28
N ILE A 577 14.60 -13.76 2.90
CA ILE A 577 14.68 -12.87 4.08
C ILE A 577 14.08 -11.50 3.73
N LEU A 578 14.49 -10.92 2.60
CA LEU A 578 13.97 -9.62 2.16
C LEU A 578 12.48 -9.64 1.82
N ALA A 579 11.97 -10.70 1.21
CA ALA A 579 10.52 -10.86 0.97
C ALA A 579 9.74 -10.91 2.29
N GLY A 580 10.20 -11.70 3.25
CA GLY A 580 9.54 -11.79 4.56
C GLY A 580 9.62 -10.50 5.36
N LEU A 581 10.78 -9.82 5.36
CA LEU A 581 10.92 -8.52 6.01
C LEU A 581 10.11 -7.42 5.31
N ALA A 582 9.99 -7.45 3.98
CA ALA A 582 9.14 -6.53 3.23
C ALA A 582 7.67 -6.63 3.67
N SER A 583 7.19 -7.85 3.90
CA SER A 583 5.85 -8.08 4.44
C SER A 583 5.73 -7.72 5.92
N ALA A 584 6.63 -8.19 6.80
CA ALA A 584 6.52 -8.01 8.25
C ALA A 584 6.82 -6.57 8.74
N VAL A 585 7.81 -5.92 8.13
CA VAL A 585 8.22 -4.54 8.46
C VAL A 585 7.40 -3.54 7.67
N GLY A 586 7.36 -3.71 6.34
CA GLY A 586 6.75 -2.74 5.43
C GLY A 586 5.25 -2.95 5.18
N GLY A 587 4.65 -4.00 5.73
CA GLY A 587 3.24 -4.34 5.46
C GLY A 587 2.96 -4.67 3.98
N LEU A 588 3.99 -4.97 3.19
CA LEU A 588 3.87 -5.18 1.75
C LEU A 588 3.24 -6.55 1.44
N SER A 589 2.17 -6.53 0.66
CA SER A 589 1.67 -7.69 -0.06
C SER A 589 2.55 -7.97 -1.28
N ALA A 590 2.60 -9.22 -1.72
CA ALA A 590 3.28 -9.53 -2.96
C ALA A 590 2.52 -8.87 -4.13
N PRO A 591 3.20 -8.28 -5.15
CA PRO A 591 2.53 -7.55 -6.24
C PRO A 591 1.57 -8.38 -7.11
N TYR A 592 1.43 -9.67 -6.85
CA TYR A 592 0.48 -10.55 -7.52
C TYR A 592 -0.64 -11.05 -6.59
N GLU A 593 -0.65 -10.66 -5.33
CA GLU A 593 -1.70 -11.04 -4.37
C GLU A 593 -2.66 -9.89 -4.15
N ARG A 594 -3.93 -10.24 -3.88
CA ARG A 594 -4.97 -9.30 -3.46
C ARG A 594 -5.87 -9.97 -2.43
N ALA A 595 -6.28 -9.26 -1.39
CA ALA A 595 -7.24 -9.75 -0.43
C ALA A 595 -8.63 -9.88 -1.09
N SER A 596 -9.36 -10.93 -0.71
CA SER A 596 -10.72 -11.14 -1.20
C SER A 596 -11.61 -11.67 -0.09
N HIS A 597 -12.48 -10.80 0.42
CA HIS A 597 -13.46 -11.20 1.43
C HIS A 597 -14.43 -12.28 0.89
N ILE A 598 -14.75 -12.23 -0.41
CA ILE A 598 -15.70 -13.16 -1.05
C ILE A 598 -15.13 -14.59 -1.07
N HIS A 599 -13.82 -14.72 -1.31
CA HIS A 599 -13.16 -16.02 -1.38
C HIS A 599 -12.63 -16.49 -0.02
N GLU A 600 -12.69 -15.63 1.01
CA GLU A 600 -12.09 -15.87 2.34
C GLU A 600 -10.61 -16.27 2.27
N ARG A 601 -9.92 -15.88 1.19
CA ARG A 601 -8.49 -16.12 0.95
C ARG A 601 -7.92 -15.07 -0.01
N PRO A 602 -6.58 -14.93 -0.06
CA PRO A 602 -5.94 -14.18 -1.13
C PRO A 602 -6.29 -14.72 -2.51
N VAL A 603 -6.59 -13.81 -3.43
CA VAL A 603 -6.73 -14.07 -4.86
C VAL A 603 -5.43 -13.66 -5.54
N VAL A 604 -5.08 -14.39 -6.59
CA VAL A 604 -3.81 -14.19 -7.28
C VAL A 604 -4.02 -13.61 -8.67
N ASN A 605 -3.13 -12.70 -9.07
CA ASN A 605 -3.01 -12.13 -10.41
C ASN A 605 -1.52 -12.00 -10.76
N TRP A 606 -0.99 -12.89 -11.59
CA TRP A 606 0.44 -12.98 -11.86
C TRP A 606 0.99 -11.84 -12.72
N LEU A 607 0.13 -10.95 -13.23
CA LEU A 607 0.53 -9.87 -14.14
C LEU A 607 1.72 -9.06 -13.64
N TRP A 608 1.74 -8.67 -12.36
CA TRP A 608 2.82 -7.87 -11.76
C TRP A 608 3.86 -8.70 -10.99
N ALA A 609 3.98 -10.00 -11.31
CA ALA A 609 4.91 -10.89 -10.60
C ALA A 609 6.38 -10.80 -11.02
N ALA A 610 6.70 -9.98 -12.03
CA ALA A 610 8.05 -9.75 -12.52
C ALA A 610 8.48 -8.30 -12.31
N GLY A 611 9.74 -8.10 -11.88
CA GLY A 611 10.33 -6.78 -11.73
C GLY A 611 11.25 -6.66 -10.51
N CYS A 612 11.49 -5.44 -10.04
CA CYS A 612 12.35 -5.15 -8.90
C CYS A 612 11.64 -5.35 -7.54
N HIS A 613 11.33 -6.61 -7.21
CA HIS A 613 10.81 -7.01 -5.89
C HIS A 613 11.25 -8.43 -5.53
N PRO A 614 11.34 -8.81 -4.24
CA PRO A 614 11.85 -10.13 -3.83
C PRO A 614 10.82 -11.26 -3.87
N PHE A 615 9.52 -10.95 -4.01
CA PHE A 615 8.45 -11.96 -4.04
C PHE A 615 8.57 -12.91 -5.25
N GLY A 616 8.29 -14.20 -5.04
CA GLY A 616 8.42 -15.26 -6.05
C GLY A 616 7.11 -15.61 -6.75
N PRO A 617 7.13 -16.52 -7.74
CA PRO A 617 8.29 -17.22 -8.27
C PRO A 617 8.91 -16.52 -9.50
N PHE A 618 8.25 -15.51 -10.08
CA PHE A 618 8.63 -14.96 -11.39
C PHE A 618 9.64 -13.80 -11.34
N SER A 619 9.83 -13.16 -10.18
CA SER A 619 10.94 -12.22 -9.99
C SER A 619 12.20 -12.96 -9.53
N ASN A 620 13.36 -12.32 -9.64
CA ASN A 620 14.63 -12.78 -9.08
C ASN A 620 15.44 -11.65 -8.40
N SER A 621 14.78 -10.55 -8.04
CA SER A 621 15.44 -9.41 -7.40
C SER A 621 15.65 -9.65 -5.89
N SER A 622 16.76 -9.14 -5.34
CA SER A 622 16.98 -9.01 -3.88
C SER A 622 16.96 -7.54 -3.46
N LYS A 623 16.11 -6.73 -4.11
CA LYS A 623 15.93 -5.30 -3.86
C LYS A 623 14.45 -4.95 -3.86
N ILE A 624 14.13 -3.87 -3.17
CA ILE A 624 12.79 -3.26 -3.16
C ILE A 624 12.82 -2.04 -4.08
N SER A 625 11.85 -1.95 -5.01
CA SER A 625 11.67 -0.78 -5.87
C SER A 625 11.29 0.46 -5.06
N GLN A 626 11.56 1.65 -5.59
CA GLN A 626 11.17 2.90 -4.92
C GLN A 626 9.65 3.03 -4.77
N ILE A 627 8.86 2.55 -5.74
CA ILE A 627 7.41 2.52 -5.61
C ILE A 627 6.93 1.64 -4.44
N LEU A 628 7.51 0.45 -4.24
CA LEU A 628 7.16 -0.40 -3.09
C LEU A 628 7.70 0.15 -1.78
N GLN A 629 8.81 0.89 -1.82
CA GLN A 629 9.29 1.66 -0.67
C GLN A 629 8.25 2.71 -0.25
N ASP A 630 7.72 3.48 -1.19
CA ASP A 630 6.68 4.49 -0.90
C ASP A 630 5.37 3.83 -0.43
N VAL A 631 5.03 2.65 -0.96
CA VAL A 631 3.91 1.84 -0.43
C VAL A 631 4.17 1.45 1.01
N ALA A 632 5.35 0.93 1.37
CA ALA A 632 5.64 0.49 2.74
C ALA A 632 5.49 1.62 3.76
N LEU A 633 5.97 2.82 3.41
CA LEU A 633 5.82 4.01 4.24
C LEU A 633 4.36 4.46 4.36
N ARG A 634 3.59 4.43 3.26
CA ARG A 634 2.16 4.76 3.27
C ARG A 634 1.33 3.74 4.05
N THR A 635 1.63 2.45 3.93
CA THR A 635 0.95 1.38 4.67
C THR A 635 1.04 1.58 6.17
N THR A 636 2.19 2.04 6.68
CA THR A 636 2.34 2.36 8.11
C THR A 636 1.46 3.55 8.52
N ILE A 637 1.43 4.61 7.71
CA ILE A 637 0.54 5.77 7.91
C ILE A 637 -0.92 5.32 7.91
N TYR A 638 -1.29 4.47 6.95
CA TYR A 638 -2.64 3.97 6.78
C TYR A 638 -3.09 3.14 7.98
N ALA A 639 -2.25 2.22 8.45
CA ALA A 639 -2.53 1.42 9.64
C ALA A 639 -2.70 2.30 10.91
N GLN A 640 -1.92 3.37 11.06
CA GLN A 640 -2.06 4.29 12.20
C GLN A 640 -3.38 5.07 12.18
N VAL A 641 -3.78 5.57 11.01
CA VAL A 641 -5.05 6.31 10.85
C VAL A 641 -6.23 5.37 10.99
N ASP A 642 -6.18 4.20 10.35
CA ASP A 642 -7.21 3.18 10.44
C ASP A 642 -7.46 2.77 11.91
N ALA A 643 -6.39 2.44 12.65
CA ALA A 643 -6.48 2.13 14.07
C ALA A 643 -6.99 3.31 14.91
N ALA A 644 -6.65 4.55 14.56
CA ALA A 644 -7.19 5.74 15.22
C ALA A 644 -8.70 5.88 14.97
N LEU A 645 -9.15 5.74 13.73
CA LEU A 645 -10.56 5.84 13.37
C LEU A 645 -11.41 4.75 14.02
N HIS A 646 -10.92 3.50 14.03
CA HIS A 646 -11.55 2.41 14.76
C HIS A 646 -11.70 2.73 16.26
N LYS A 647 -10.62 3.18 16.91
CA LYS A 647 -10.66 3.56 18.33
C LYS A 647 -11.62 4.70 18.63
N ILE A 648 -11.76 5.67 17.73
CA ILE A 648 -12.71 6.77 17.88
C ILE A 648 -14.15 6.26 17.83
N ARG A 649 -14.45 5.32 16.92
CA ARG A 649 -15.77 4.69 16.83
C ARG A 649 -16.06 3.84 18.07
N ASP A 650 -15.11 3.05 18.54
CA ASP A 650 -15.24 2.28 19.78
C ASP A 650 -15.49 3.20 20.97
N THR A 651 -14.75 4.30 21.08
CA THR A 651 -14.92 5.30 22.14
C THR A 651 -16.30 5.96 22.05
N SER A 652 -16.76 6.28 20.84
CA SER A 652 -18.09 6.82 20.58
C SER A 652 -19.18 5.84 21.00
N GLU A 653 -19.10 4.58 20.60
CA GLU A 653 -20.03 3.52 21.00
C GLU A 653 -20.02 3.29 22.52
N PHE A 654 -18.84 3.36 23.16
CA PHE A 654 -18.71 3.24 24.61
C PHE A 654 -19.43 4.38 25.35
N VAL A 655 -19.31 5.62 24.86
CA VAL A 655 -20.06 6.77 25.40
C VAL A 655 -21.57 6.58 25.18
N GLN A 656 -22.00 6.15 23.99
CA GLN A 656 -23.42 5.93 23.68
C GLN A 656 -24.04 4.81 24.54
N SER A 657 -23.33 3.69 24.70
CA SER A 657 -23.78 2.55 25.50
C SER A 657 -23.92 2.94 26.97
N PHE A 658 -22.93 3.63 27.54
CA PHE A 658 -23.00 4.19 28.89
C PHE A 658 -24.24 5.06 29.09
N ALA A 659 -24.50 5.97 28.14
CA ALA A 659 -25.68 6.81 28.17
C ALA A 659 -26.97 6.00 28.14
N SER A 660 -27.05 5.00 27.27
CA SER A 660 -28.23 4.15 27.13
C SER A 660 -28.53 3.31 28.37
N GLU A 661 -27.50 2.92 29.12
CA GLU A 661 -27.59 2.09 30.32
C GLU A 661 -28.01 2.92 31.55
N HIS A 662 -27.40 4.09 31.73
CA HIS A 662 -27.53 4.86 32.97
C HIS A 662 -28.52 6.04 32.90
N LEU A 663 -28.96 6.44 31.71
CA LEU A 663 -29.71 7.69 31.51
C LEU A 663 -31.13 7.51 30.93
N LYS A 664 -31.63 6.28 30.82
CA LYS A 664 -33.02 6.04 30.41
C LYS A 664 -33.98 6.44 31.53
N THR A 665 -34.93 7.34 31.24
CA THR A 665 -36.15 7.46 32.04
C THR A 665 -37.13 6.32 31.68
N PRO A 666 -37.98 5.85 32.60
CA PRO A 666 -38.86 4.70 32.38
C PRO A 666 -39.93 4.86 31.28
N LEU A 667 -40.07 6.03 30.65
CA LEU A 667 -41.07 6.29 29.60
C LEU A 667 -40.54 6.91 28.30
N GLY A 668 -39.23 7.14 28.16
CA GLY A 668 -38.62 7.46 26.86
C GLY A 668 -39.06 8.75 26.15
N GLU A 669 -39.67 9.73 26.84
CA GLU A 669 -40.16 10.97 26.21
C GLU A 669 -39.10 12.10 26.17
N PRO A 670 -39.02 12.89 25.07
CA PRO A 670 -38.09 14.01 24.94
C PRO A 670 -38.62 15.34 25.54
N VAL A 671 -37.72 16.15 26.09
CA VAL A 671 -38.03 17.40 26.82
C VAL A 671 -38.44 18.57 25.89
N LYS A 672 -39.19 19.56 26.41
CA LYS A 672 -39.85 20.65 25.64
C LYS A 672 -39.23 22.04 25.91
N GLY A 673 -39.03 22.85 24.85
CA GLY A 673 -38.96 24.33 24.96
C GLY A 673 -37.81 25.07 24.23
N LYS A 674 -38.15 25.71 23.09
CA LYS A 674 -37.47 26.78 22.31
C LYS A 674 -36.36 26.43 21.30
N GLN A 675 -36.25 27.32 20.30
CA GLN A 675 -36.00 27.10 18.87
C GLN A 675 -34.53 27.01 18.41
N ASN A 676 -34.38 26.42 17.22
CA ASN A 676 -33.18 26.04 16.47
C ASN A 676 -32.11 27.14 16.35
N LYS A 677 -30.86 26.77 16.61
CA LYS A 677 -29.70 27.41 15.99
C LYS A 677 -29.22 26.53 14.85
N SER A 678 -28.99 27.17 13.69
CA SER A 678 -28.48 26.56 12.48
C SER A 678 -26.96 26.71 12.42
N ASN A 679 -26.23 25.63 12.71
CA ASN A 679 -25.16 25.14 11.85
C ASN A 679 -24.55 23.87 12.46
N THR A 680 -24.58 22.80 11.63
CA THR A 680 -23.79 21.57 11.68
C THR A 680 -23.78 20.77 13.00
N GLU A 681 -24.65 19.75 13.05
CA GLU A 681 -24.81 18.84 14.20
C GLU A 681 -23.75 17.72 14.20
N LEU A 682 -22.82 17.74 15.17
CA LEU A 682 -22.05 16.55 15.59
C LEU A 682 -22.95 15.66 16.48
N TRP A 683 -22.76 14.33 16.45
CA TRP A 683 -23.56 13.38 17.26
C TRP A 683 -23.46 13.64 18.78
N VAL A 684 -22.37 14.26 19.23
CA VAL A 684 -22.15 14.67 20.62
C VAL A 684 -23.17 15.74 21.05
N GLU A 685 -23.58 16.64 20.15
CA GLU A 685 -24.66 17.61 20.40
C GLU A 685 -26.03 16.93 20.58
N LYS A 686 -26.23 15.68 20.10
CA LYS A 686 -27.46 14.92 20.41
C LYS A 686 -27.60 14.62 21.91
N PHE A 687 -26.50 14.58 22.66
CA PHE A 687 -26.52 14.43 24.13
C PHE A 687 -26.87 15.72 24.86
N TYR A 688 -26.57 16.87 24.25
CA TYR A 688 -26.87 18.20 24.82
C TYR A 688 -28.14 18.83 24.25
N LYS A 689 -28.87 18.11 23.39
CA LYS A 689 -30.26 18.42 23.06
C LYS A 689 -31.19 18.08 24.24
N LYS A 690 -31.10 18.91 25.29
CA LYS A 690 -32.17 19.45 26.17
C LYS A 690 -32.05 19.15 27.67
N VAL A 691 -32.39 20.19 28.42
CA VAL A 691 -32.41 20.31 29.89
C VAL A 691 -33.24 19.21 30.55
N THR A 692 -32.69 18.56 31.57
CA THR A 692 -33.41 17.63 32.46
C THR A 692 -33.33 18.14 33.91
N THR A 693 -34.19 17.64 34.82
CA THR A 693 -34.05 17.82 36.27
C THR A 693 -33.19 16.72 36.93
N MET A 694 -32.62 15.82 36.13
CA MET A 694 -31.66 14.80 36.55
C MET A 694 -30.25 15.41 36.54
N PRO A 695 -29.31 14.91 37.35
CA PRO A 695 -27.91 15.30 37.24
C PRO A 695 -27.42 15.11 35.80
N GLU A 696 -26.58 16.03 35.32
CA GLU A 696 -26.09 16.02 33.95
C GLU A 696 -25.49 14.65 33.60
N PRO A 697 -25.86 14.09 32.44
CA PRO A 697 -25.51 12.73 32.07
C PRO A 697 -24.01 12.49 31.89
N PHE A 698 -23.31 13.55 31.48
CA PHE A 698 -21.87 13.62 31.31
C PHE A 698 -21.39 14.96 31.86
N PRO A 699 -20.19 15.03 32.47
CA PRO A 699 -19.58 16.31 32.80
C PRO A 699 -19.50 17.19 31.54
N HIS A 700 -20.01 18.42 31.58
CA HIS A 700 -19.90 19.37 30.46
C HIS A 700 -18.46 19.47 29.91
N GLU A 701 -17.47 19.44 30.80
CA GLU A 701 -16.05 19.45 30.44
C GLU A 701 -15.62 18.24 29.59
N LEU A 702 -16.20 17.05 29.81
CA LEU A 702 -15.88 15.85 29.02
C LEU A 702 -16.31 16.03 27.56
N VAL A 703 -17.48 16.61 27.35
CA VAL A 703 -18.10 16.71 26.03
C VAL A 703 -17.52 17.87 25.25
N GLU A 704 -17.36 19.04 25.87
CA GLU A 704 -16.64 20.16 25.26
C GLU A 704 -15.23 19.74 24.82
N ARG A 705 -14.53 18.95 25.65
CA ARG A 705 -13.21 18.41 25.30
C ARG A 705 -13.26 17.36 24.18
N LEU A 706 -14.30 16.54 24.11
CA LEU A 706 -14.48 15.56 23.05
C LEU A 706 -14.79 16.25 21.71
N GLU A 707 -15.62 17.29 21.72
CA GLU A 707 -15.92 18.10 20.53
C GLU A 707 -14.67 18.82 20.03
N GLU A 708 -13.92 19.50 20.90
CA GLU A 708 -12.65 20.15 20.54
C GLU A 708 -11.64 19.15 19.97
N TYR A 709 -11.60 17.93 20.53
CA TYR A 709 -10.76 16.86 20.01
C TYR A 709 -11.17 16.41 18.61
N LEU A 710 -12.47 16.18 18.38
CA LEU A 710 -13.00 15.76 17.09
C LEU A 710 -12.79 16.82 16.00
N ASP A 711 -13.03 18.10 16.32
CA ASP A 711 -12.79 19.23 15.41
C ASP A 711 -11.31 19.34 15.03
N ARG A 712 -10.41 19.15 16.00
CA ARG A 712 -8.97 19.17 15.75
C ARG A 712 -8.53 17.98 14.89
N LEU A 713 -9.07 16.79 15.15
CA LEU A 713 -8.78 15.60 14.37
C LEU A 713 -9.23 15.74 12.92
N GLU A 714 -10.39 16.38 12.68
CA GLU A 714 -10.84 16.76 11.34
C GLU A 714 -9.75 17.56 10.61
N GLY A 715 -9.24 18.62 11.25
CA GLY A 715 -8.14 19.42 10.69
C GLY A 715 -6.87 18.61 10.42
N GLN A 716 -6.47 17.73 11.35
CA GLN A 716 -5.27 16.91 11.17
C GLN A 716 -5.41 15.89 10.03
N LEU A 717 -6.60 15.33 9.80
CA LEU A 717 -6.86 14.44 8.67
C LEU A 717 -6.81 15.17 7.32
N VAL A 718 -7.32 16.41 7.25
CA VAL A 718 -7.18 17.26 6.05
C VAL A 718 -5.70 17.53 5.76
N ASP A 719 -4.94 17.92 6.79
CA ASP A 719 -3.50 18.15 6.67
C ASP A 719 -2.77 16.87 6.22
N LEU A 720 -3.14 15.71 6.77
CA LEU A 720 -2.57 14.44 6.37
C LEU A 720 -2.84 14.13 4.89
N SER A 721 -4.07 14.34 4.41
CA SER A 721 -4.42 14.14 3.01
C SER A 721 -3.61 15.05 2.09
N SER A 722 -3.35 16.30 2.49
CA SER A 722 -2.44 17.21 1.77
C SER A 722 -1.02 16.67 1.70
N LEU A 723 -0.46 16.23 2.83
CA LEU A 723 0.90 15.71 2.90
C LEU A 723 1.07 14.43 2.08
N LEU A 724 0.07 13.54 2.08
CA LEU A 724 0.06 12.33 1.26
C LEU A 724 -0.01 12.65 -0.23
N TYR A 725 -0.82 13.63 -0.63
CA TYR A 725 -0.93 14.09 -2.00
C TYR A 725 0.39 14.68 -2.53
N ASP A 726 1.06 15.50 -1.71
CA ASP A 726 2.35 16.11 -2.06
C ASP A 726 3.56 15.16 -1.90
N HIS A 727 3.31 13.88 -1.63
CA HIS A 727 4.33 12.85 -1.42
C HIS A 727 5.29 13.14 -0.25
N ARG A 728 4.85 13.93 0.74
CA ARG A 728 5.60 14.28 1.95
C ARG A 728 5.41 13.22 3.04
N LEU A 729 5.86 12.00 2.75
CA LEU A 729 5.58 10.81 3.58
C LEU A 729 6.15 10.90 5.01
N VAL A 730 7.24 11.62 5.23
CA VAL A 730 7.82 11.78 6.57
C VAL A 730 6.97 12.68 7.45
N ASP A 731 6.52 13.81 6.91
CA ASP A 731 5.63 14.73 7.61
C ASP A 731 4.26 14.09 7.83
N ALA A 732 3.75 13.38 6.83
CA ALA A 732 2.52 12.60 6.93
C ALA A 732 2.60 11.55 8.04
N TYR A 733 3.73 10.85 8.18
CA TYR A 733 3.95 9.90 9.27
C TYR A 733 3.97 10.55 10.65
N GLN A 734 4.59 11.72 10.79
CA GLN A 734 4.57 12.43 12.06
C GLN A 734 3.16 12.90 12.41
N ASN A 735 2.40 13.40 11.42
CA ASN A 735 0.99 13.76 11.59
C ASN A 735 0.12 12.54 11.99
N SER A 736 0.24 11.40 11.29
CA SER A 736 -0.54 10.19 11.62
C SER A 736 -0.17 9.60 12.99
N SER A 737 1.11 9.68 13.37
CA SER A 737 1.57 9.30 14.70
C SER A 737 0.94 10.17 15.78
N ASP A 738 0.83 11.49 15.54
CA ASP A 738 0.20 12.43 16.46
C ASP A 738 -1.32 12.21 16.56
N ILE A 739 -2.00 11.91 15.44
CA ILE A 739 -3.43 11.52 15.40
C ILE A 739 -3.66 10.28 16.27
N LEU A 740 -2.87 9.24 16.07
CA LEU A 740 -3.01 7.98 16.80
C LEU A 740 -2.72 8.17 18.30
N GLN A 741 -1.66 8.90 18.66
CA GLN A 741 -1.35 9.18 20.05
C GLN A 741 -2.46 9.97 20.74
N SER A 742 -2.94 11.04 20.09
CA SER A 742 -4.03 11.84 20.64
C SER A 742 -5.29 11.00 20.80
N THR A 743 -5.58 10.11 19.87
CA THR A 743 -6.70 9.15 19.97
C THR A 743 -6.60 8.27 21.20
N ILE A 744 -5.44 7.64 21.41
CA ILE A 744 -5.22 6.73 22.54
C ILE A 744 -5.39 7.47 23.87
N PHE A 745 -4.86 8.69 23.98
CA PHE A 745 -5.03 9.49 25.20
C PHE A 745 -6.47 9.90 25.44
N THR A 746 -7.20 10.30 24.39
CA THR A 746 -8.62 10.65 24.49
C THR A 746 -9.45 9.44 24.92
N GLN A 747 -9.21 8.27 24.34
CA GLN A 747 -9.86 7.02 24.75
C GLN A 747 -9.65 6.75 26.25
N GLN A 748 -8.39 6.78 26.71
CA GLN A 748 -8.07 6.55 28.13
C GLN A 748 -8.72 7.58 29.06
N TYR A 749 -8.79 8.85 28.63
CA TYR A 749 -9.47 9.90 29.38
C TYR A 749 -10.97 9.62 29.50
N VAL A 750 -11.63 9.30 28.38
CA VAL A 750 -13.07 8.98 28.34
C VAL A 750 -13.36 7.76 29.23
N GLU A 751 -12.61 6.67 29.08
CA GLU A 751 -12.76 5.47 29.91
C GLU A 751 -12.62 5.77 31.40
N ARG A 752 -11.62 6.59 31.77
CA ARG A 752 -11.40 7.01 33.17
C ARG A 752 -12.55 7.85 33.70
N VAL A 753 -13.03 8.83 32.94
CA VAL A 753 -14.14 9.69 33.36
C VAL A 753 -15.42 8.87 33.53
N LEU A 754 -15.77 8.03 32.54
CA LEU A 754 -16.96 7.19 32.59
C LEU A 754 -16.90 6.15 33.72
N SER A 755 -15.73 5.56 33.99
CA SER A 755 -15.56 4.66 35.14
C SER A 755 -15.79 5.37 36.47
N ALA A 756 -15.27 6.60 36.63
CA ALA A 756 -15.47 7.40 37.83
C ALA A 756 -16.94 7.81 38.00
N GLU A 757 -17.63 8.19 36.93
CA GLU A 757 -19.05 8.52 36.97
C GLU A 757 -19.92 7.28 37.24
N ARG A 758 -19.58 6.11 36.68
CA ARG A 758 -20.22 4.84 37.01
C ARG A 758 -20.14 4.54 38.50
N ASP A 759 -18.98 4.74 39.12
CA ASP A 759 -18.79 4.51 40.54
C ASP A 759 -19.55 5.52 41.41
N LYS A 760 -19.64 6.79 41.00
CA LYS A 760 -20.50 7.78 41.67
C LYS A 760 -21.98 7.37 41.62
N MET A 761 -22.44 6.85 40.48
CA MET A 761 -23.84 6.43 40.30
C MET A 761 -24.22 5.18 41.11
N LYS A 762 -23.27 4.28 41.42
CA LYS A 762 -23.50 3.14 42.33
C LYS A 762 -23.92 3.56 43.74
N CYS A 763 -23.57 4.77 44.19
CA CYS A 763 -23.84 5.25 45.55
C CYS A 763 -25.22 5.92 45.72
N CYS A 764 -26.02 6.07 44.66
CA CYS A 764 -27.33 6.72 44.73
C CYS A 764 -28.46 5.68 44.81
N THR A 765 -28.91 5.35 46.03
CA THR A 765 -30.22 4.69 46.23
C THR A 765 -31.34 5.69 45.99
N ILE A 766 -32.13 5.49 44.93
CA ILE A 766 -33.36 6.26 44.68
C ILE A 766 -34.42 5.82 45.70
N GLU A 767 -34.55 6.56 46.80
CA GLU A 767 -35.71 6.45 47.68
C GLU A 767 -36.88 7.25 47.09
N TYR A 768 -37.88 6.53 46.58
CA TYR A 768 -39.17 7.15 46.23
C TYR A 768 -39.90 7.56 47.50
N ASN A 769 -39.71 8.82 47.91
CA ASN A 769 -40.64 9.43 48.85
C ASN A 769 -41.93 9.74 48.10
N HIS A 770 -42.96 8.92 48.31
CA HIS A 770 -44.31 9.22 47.83
C HIS A 770 -44.69 10.66 48.24
N PRO A 771 -45.23 11.48 47.32
CA PRO A 771 -45.67 12.82 47.67
C PRO A 771 -46.75 12.70 48.76
N LYS A 772 -46.51 13.35 49.92
CA LYS A 772 -47.55 13.53 50.94
C LYS A 772 -48.79 14.09 50.23
N GLN A 773 -49.88 13.31 50.21
CA GLN A 773 -51.12 13.66 49.53
C GLN A 773 -51.53 15.10 49.91
N SER A 774 -51.50 16.00 48.92
CA SER A 774 -52.10 17.33 49.05
C SER A 774 -53.62 17.16 49.21
N SER A 775 -54.19 17.87 50.19
CA SER A 775 -55.63 17.89 50.49
C SER A 775 -56.52 18.28 49.30
N GLN A 776 -55.94 18.75 48.20
CA GLN A 776 -56.63 19.04 46.94
C GLN A 776 -57.26 17.79 46.29
N ALA A 777 -56.67 16.60 46.44
CA ALA A 777 -57.25 15.37 45.87
C ALA A 777 -58.62 15.05 46.48
N PHE A 778 -58.80 15.31 47.78
CA PHE A 778 -60.09 15.15 48.46
C PHE A 778 -61.11 16.23 48.05
N VAL A 779 -60.66 17.45 47.75
CA VAL A 779 -61.54 18.53 47.27
C VAL A 779 -62.05 18.23 45.85
N TYR A 780 -61.17 17.84 44.94
CA TYR A 780 -61.58 17.45 43.58
C TYR A 780 -62.40 16.16 43.55
N GLY A 781 -62.09 15.19 44.42
CA GLY A 781 -62.92 14.01 44.63
C GLY A 781 -64.32 14.37 45.14
N GLY A 782 -64.43 15.31 46.08
CA GLY A 782 -65.71 15.82 46.58
C GLY A 782 -66.54 16.54 45.53
N ILE A 783 -65.90 17.36 44.68
CA ILE A 783 -66.58 18.07 43.57
C ILE A 783 -67.11 17.07 42.53
N LEU A 784 -66.32 16.05 42.17
CA LEU A 784 -66.75 15.01 41.23
C LEU A 784 -67.89 14.15 41.80
N LEU A 785 -67.84 13.81 43.09
CA LEU A 785 -68.89 13.02 43.74
C LEU A 785 -70.20 13.82 43.87
N ALA A 786 -70.10 15.11 44.18
CA ALA A 786 -71.24 16.02 44.19
C ALA A 786 -71.83 16.20 42.77
N GLY A 787 -70.98 16.36 41.76
CA GLY A 787 -71.41 16.42 40.35
C GLY A 787 -72.12 15.13 39.90
N PHE A 788 -71.59 13.97 40.28
CA PHE A 788 -72.21 12.67 40.01
C PHE A 788 -73.58 12.53 40.68
N LEU A 789 -73.70 12.89 41.97
CA LEU A 789 -74.97 12.84 42.70
C LEU A 789 -76.03 13.77 42.10
N VAL A 790 -75.65 14.99 41.71
CA VAL A 790 -76.57 15.93 41.03
C VAL A 790 -77.00 15.37 39.68
N TYR A 791 -76.08 14.83 38.90
CA TYR A 791 -76.38 14.25 37.60
C TYR A 791 -77.30 13.02 37.71
N SER A 792 -77.06 12.13 38.68
CA SER A 792 -77.93 10.99 38.98
C SER A 792 -79.30 11.40 39.50
N LEU A 793 -79.41 12.43 40.35
CA LEU A 793 -80.70 12.96 40.80
C LEU A 793 -81.50 13.59 39.67
N VAL A 794 -80.84 14.35 38.78
CA VAL A 794 -81.49 14.90 37.59
C VAL A 794 -82.03 13.77 36.73
N ILE A 795 -81.24 12.72 36.43
CA ILE A 795 -81.71 11.57 35.64
C ILE A 795 -82.85 10.83 36.35
N PHE A 796 -82.77 10.61 37.66
CA PHE A 796 -83.80 9.90 38.42
C PHE A 796 -85.15 10.65 38.45
N PHE A 797 -85.14 11.98 38.50
CA PHE A 797 -86.36 12.80 38.53
C PHE A 797 -86.83 13.30 37.16
N SER A 798 -85.98 13.25 36.11
CA SER A 798 -86.34 13.61 34.73
C SER A 798 -86.68 12.41 33.84
N SER A 799 -86.65 11.19 34.38
CA SER A 799 -87.24 10.00 33.74
C SER A 799 -88.70 9.83 34.18
N PRO A 800 -89.70 10.18 33.34
CA PRO A 800 -91.10 9.88 33.63
C PRO A 800 -91.32 8.38 33.59
N VAL A 801 -91.98 7.83 34.62
CA VAL A 801 -92.42 6.43 34.65
C VAL A 801 -93.37 6.17 33.48
N ARG A 802 -92.83 5.52 32.44
CA ARG A 802 -93.42 4.35 31.78
C ARG A 802 -92.41 3.67 30.88
#